data_AF-A0A225W7P7-F1
#
_entry.id   AF-A0A225W7P7-F1
#
_cell.length_a   1.000
_cell.length_b   1.000
_cell.length_c   1.000
_cell.angle_alpha   90.00
_cell.angle_beta   90.00
_cell.angle_gamma   90.00
#
_symmetry.space_group_name_H-M   'P 1'
#
loop_
_entity.id
_entity.type
_entity.pdbx_description
1 polymer ?
#
loop_
_entity_poly.entity_id
_entity_poly.type
_entity_poly.pdbx_seq_one_letter_code
_entity_poly.pdbx_strand_id
1 'polypeptide(L)'
;MEGDSLRPRSNTSSSAETVPAAPPTPRRPSPAQTSWLPRLLLLGGAVYAVVMLAWSSQNLSALRTGAGSGESNVAVFQTEQTGGDLAAMLEANAETEEPETTEKPEVTHTITPIATQAAIDRPMEASKVREALSLARETVVTRMQAEGSMSSQRTSSGSQMSEEEKKQQEAEDHARDVLLLPDNETKPRNLKCLGWKSTGGCSPYGPRQPEKDFSCAKLVPYGHSGYCEVEDTDTKEKFRVMRRYCSGGSRWDMSFRCSDANNFANFHYKARDAANNALAPGFTLPNVGNVTDGDQTQRDGIVMVVYPKLNNALAPGFTLPNVGNATDEDQTQRDGIVMVVYPKLVPSAYATIKTLREVLGCRLPIEIWYRNAEMNGDPNAMKPLTALAKDNATSTINFHEITDWHASGYGAKVFAIYHSYFERILFLDADNVPSRDPTFLFNSPEFVEKGAVFWPDFWHPGRTIFAIHSESLLWELVDMPFINMFEQESGQILIDRRRHAVPLELVKFYTFHRPSHFDYMKLVHGDKDLFRLAWLKLGAPFHMIEAPPALAGKTINESFCGLTMVQHDAQGEVLFLHRNSHKLMGEPLRAEIDYRSRAIARSRKKAEIRQRYRKEGKEIPPWSELDAIVQAEETPAPTLEPPEPDGYPDSIVWTHLLSFNKDSKQENYYVETYNADPEFPKSQNCYGQRNVSKNEHFYAEEVADLPFAGLETDIRRFAAEAMEIKKA
;
A
#
# COMPACT_ATOMS: atom_id res chain seq x y z
N MET A 1 -81.73 14.08 -9.19
CA MET A 1 -80.76 15.11 -9.59
C MET A 1 -79.43 14.38 -9.83
N GLU A 2 -79.38 13.42 -10.76
CA GLU A 2 -79.32 13.59 -12.23
C GLU A 2 -78.08 14.40 -12.63
N GLY A 3 -77.21 13.94 -13.53
CA GLY A 3 -77.18 12.75 -14.37
C GLY A 3 -75.83 12.78 -15.10
N ASP A 4 -75.15 11.63 -15.15
CA ASP A 4 -74.77 10.92 -16.38
C ASP A 4 -73.54 11.47 -17.14
N SER A 5 -72.74 10.71 -17.88
CA SER A 5 -72.31 9.30 -17.97
C SER A 5 -71.53 9.21 -19.31
N LEU A 6 -70.80 8.10 -19.51
CA LEU A 6 -70.39 7.54 -20.82
C LEU A 6 -69.08 8.03 -21.51
N ARG A 7 -68.04 7.19 -21.34
CA ARG A 7 -67.09 6.70 -22.38
C ARG A 7 -67.87 6.03 -23.56
N PRO A 8 -67.32 5.73 -24.78
CA PRO A 8 -66.03 5.02 -24.99
C PRO A 8 -65.27 5.16 -26.36
N ARG A 9 -64.08 4.50 -26.44
CA ARG A 9 -63.45 3.72 -27.56
C ARG A 9 -63.34 4.35 -28.99
N SER A 10 -62.38 4.06 -29.88
CA SER A 10 -61.20 3.18 -30.00
C SER A 10 -60.55 3.36 -31.39
N ASN A 11 -59.23 3.18 -31.47
CA ASN A 11 -58.41 2.51 -32.51
C ASN A 11 -58.40 2.85 -34.02
N THR A 12 -57.23 2.50 -34.61
CA THR A 12 -56.81 2.27 -36.02
C THR A 12 -56.25 3.48 -36.76
N SER A 13 -55.02 3.55 -37.32
CA SER A 13 -54.01 2.66 -37.94
C SER A 13 -53.89 2.91 -39.46
N SER A 14 -52.64 2.91 -39.94
CA SER A 14 -52.17 2.64 -41.32
C SER A 14 -51.71 3.83 -42.17
N SER A 15 -50.97 3.46 -43.21
CA SER A 15 -49.71 4.00 -43.73
C SER A 15 -49.75 4.16 -45.27
N ALA A 16 -48.64 4.66 -45.85
CA ALA A 16 -48.29 4.77 -47.29
C ALA A 16 -48.85 6.03 -48.00
N GLU A 17 -48.23 6.71 -48.97
CA GLU A 17 -47.13 6.42 -49.91
C GLU A 17 -46.69 7.74 -50.64
N THR A 18 -45.72 7.62 -51.56
CA THR A 18 -44.73 8.57 -52.14
C THR A 18 -45.11 9.47 -53.39
N VAL A 19 -44.46 10.66 -53.51
CA VAL A 19 -43.76 11.29 -54.71
C VAL A 19 -44.61 11.96 -55.85
N PRO A 20 -44.12 12.92 -56.70
CA PRO A 20 -43.23 14.12 -56.58
C PRO A 20 -43.75 15.40 -57.36
N ALA A 21 -43.06 16.55 -57.29
CA ALA A 21 -42.91 17.50 -58.43
C ALA A 21 -41.86 18.62 -58.16
N ALA A 22 -41.17 19.05 -59.22
CA ALA A 22 -39.95 19.85 -59.29
C ALA A 22 -40.19 21.38 -59.53
N PRO A 23 -39.14 22.25 -59.59
CA PRO A 23 -39.15 23.67 -59.15
C PRO A 23 -39.37 24.72 -60.27
N PRO A 24 -39.38 26.03 -59.91
CA PRO A 24 -38.37 26.93 -60.51
C PRO A 24 -37.79 28.04 -59.61
N THR A 25 -36.62 28.51 -60.04
CA THR A 25 -35.63 29.51 -59.55
C THR A 25 -36.08 31.00 -59.67
N PRO A 26 -35.20 32.02 -59.51
CA PRO A 26 -34.58 32.59 -58.30
C PRO A 26 -34.98 34.08 -58.08
N ARG A 27 -34.79 34.65 -56.88
CA ARG A 27 -34.83 36.12 -56.67
C ARG A 27 -33.62 36.64 -55.89
N ARG A 28 -33.10 37.76 -56.39
CA ARG A 28 -31.91 38.53 -55.98
C ARG A 28 -32.02 39.14 -54.57
N PRO A 29 -30.87 39.52 -53.96
CA PRO A 29 -30.75 39.85 -52.55
C PRO A 29 -31.06 41.33 -52.23
N SER A 30 -31.39 41.59 -50.97
CA SER A 30 -31.46 42.91 -50.33
C SER A 30 -30.57 42.93 -49.06
N PRO A 31 -30.18 44.11 -48.55
CA PRO A 31 -28.81 44.39 -48.11
C PRO A 31 -28.50 43.98 -46.66
N ALA A 32 -27.26 43.57 -46.44
CA ALA A 32 -26.70 43.17 -45.16
C ALA A 32 -26.61 44.33 -44.15
N GLN A 33 -27.20 44.13 -42.97
CA GLN A 33 -26.85 44.87 -41.77
C GLN A 33 -25.44 44.47 -41.33
N THR A 34 -24.53 45.44 -41.35
CA THR A 34 -23.16 45.30 -40.85
C THR A 34 -23.16 45.12 -39.34
N SER A 35 -22.89 43.88 -38.89
CA SER A 35 -22.63 43.54 -37.49
C SER A 35 -21.25 44.05 -37.06
N TRP A 36 -21.19 44.78 -35.95
CA TRP A 36 -19.96 45.37 -35.38
C TRP A 36 -19.17 44.37 -34.51
N LEU A 37 -19.69 43.17 -34.28
CA LEU A 37 -19.05 42.13 -33.46
C LEU A 37 -17.67 41.66 -33.96
N PRO A 38 -17.43 41.47 -35.27
CA PRO A 38 -16.13 40.97 -35.75
C PRO A 38 -14.99 41.96 -35.49
N ARG A 39 -15.28 43.27 -35.49
CA ARG A 39 -14.29 44.33 -35.24
C ARG A 39 -13.92 44.43 -33.76
N LEU A 40 -14.87 44.18 -32.85
CA LEU A 40 -14.62 44.10 -31.40
C LEU A 40 -13.79 42.86 -31.04
N LEU A 41 -14.03 41.73 -31.69
CA LEU A 41 -13.23 40.51 -31.49
C LEU A 41 -11.80 40.66 -32.02
N LEU A 42 -11.61 41.34 -33.15
CA LEU A 42 -10.27 41.63 -33.69
C LEU A 42 -9.50 42.63 -32.82
N LEU A 43 -10.16 43.65 -32.27
CA LEU A 43 -9.54 44.59 -31.33
C LEU A 43 -9.19 43.93 -29.98
N GLY A 44 -10.06 43.07 -29.46
CA GLY A 44 -9.79 42.30 -28.24
C GLY A 44 -8.64 41.31 -28.41
N GLY A 45 -8.57 40.61 -29.56
CA GLY A 45 -7.47 39.71 -29.89
C GLY A 45 -6.13 40.42 -30.07
N ALA A 46 -6.12 41.60 -30.70
CA ALA A 46 -4.90 42.39 -30.87
C ALA A 46 -4.36 42.93 -29.54
N VAL A 47 -5.24 43.39 -28.64
CA VAL A 47 -4.84 43.83 -27.28
C VAL A 47 -4.28 42.65 -26.47
N TYR A 48 -4.91 41.48 -26.55
CA TYR A 48 -4.41 40.26 -25.88
C TYR A 48 -3.02 39.85 -26.40
N ALA A 49 -2.80 39.90 -27.72
CA ALA A 49 -1.50 39.59 -28.31
C ALA A 49 -0.39 40.58 -27.89
N VAL A 50 -0.71 41.88 -27.81
CA VAL A 50 0.24 42.90 -27.34
C VAL A 50 0.57 42.73 -25.85
N VAL A 51 -0.42 42.38 -25.01
CA VAL A 51 -0.19 42.08 -23.59
C VAL A 51 0.66 40.83 -23.42
N MET A 52 0.45 39.78 -24.22
CA MET A 52 1.26 38.55 -24.19
C MET A 52 2.69 38.77 -24.69
N LEU A 53 2.90 39.63 -25.69
CA LEU A 53 4.24 40.02 -26.17
C LEU A 53 4.97 40.97 -25.21
N ALA A 54 4.24 41.84 -24.51
CA ALA A 54 4.80 42.66 -23.43
C ALA A 54 5.18 41.81 -22.21
N TRP A 55 4.38 40.79 -21.89
CA TRP A 55 4.68 39.82 -20.83
C TRP A 55 5.86 38.91 -21.18
N SER A 56 6.01 38.49 -22.44
CA SER A 56 7.15 37.66 -22.87
C SER A 56 8.46 38.44 -22.99
N SER A 57 8.42 39.73 -23.37
CA SER A 57 9.62 40.57 -23.49
C SER A 57 10.17 41.06 -22.14
N GLN A 58 9.31 41.25 -21.13
CA GLN A 58 9.75 41.53 -19.75
C GLN A 58 10.34 40.29 -19.05
N ASN A 59 10.00 39.07 -19.50
CA ASN A 59 10.60 37.84 -19.01
C ASN A 59 11.88 37.42 -19.75
N LEU A 60 12.19 38.00 -20.91
CA LEU A 60 13.39 37.65 -21.68
C LEU A 60 14.65 38.44 -21.26
N SER A 61 14.50 39.60 -20.60
CA SER A 61 15.62 40.39 -20.08
C SER A 61 16.18 39.87 -18.75
N ALA A 62 15.49 38.96 -18.07
CA ALA A 62 15.93 38.32 -16.83
C ALA A 62 16.80 37.05 -17.03
N LEU A 63 17.02 36.61 -18.28
CA LEU A 63 17.74 35.37 -18.62
C LEU A 63 19.22 35.56 -19.04
N ARG A 64 19.78 36.76 -18.82
CA ARG A 64 21.21 37.03 -19.01
C ARG A 64 21.80 37.64 -17.75
N THR A 65 21.85 36.86 -16.66
CA THR A 65 22.90 36.87 -15.62
C THR A 65 22.42 36.08 -14.39
N GLY A 66 23.16 35.04 -14.01
CA GLY A 66 23.17 34.51 -12.64
C GLY A 66 22.18 33.38 -12.32
N ALA A 67 22.65 32.14 -12.53
CA ALA A 67 22.21 30.97 -11.75
C ALA A 67 22.58 31.15 -10.27
N GLY A 68 21.85 30.68 -9.26
CA GLY A 68 20.59 29.96 -9.21
C GLY A 68 20.11 29.93 -7.76
N SER A 69 18.80 30.07 -7.58
CA SER A 69 18.03 29.83 -6.35
C SER A 69 16.58 30.23 -6.64
N GLY A 70 15.61 29.36 -6.34
CA GLY A 70 14.20 29.75 -6.28
C GLY A 70 13.26 29.01 -7.23
N GLU A 71 12.52 28.07 -6.63
CA GLU A 71 11.06 27.98 -6.74
C GLU A 71 10.46 27.80 -8.13
N SER A 72 10.41 26.54 -8.55
CA SER A 72 9.34 26.10 -9.45
C SER A 72 8.08 25.91 -8.62
N ASN A 73 7.00 26.61 -8.99
CA ASN A 73 5.63 26.40 -8.50
C ASN A 73 5.20 24.95 -8.79
N VAL A 74 5.55 24.05 -7.88
CA VAL A 74 4.93 22.75 -7.74
C VAL A 74 3.66 23.01 -6.95
N ALA A 75 2.51 22.76 -7.57
CA ALA A 75 1.28 22.60 -6.83
C ALA A 75 1.54 21.54 -5.75
N VAL A 76 1.64 21.98 -4.51
CA VAL A 76 1.72 21.11 -3.34
C VAL A 76 0.39 20.39 -3.28
N PHE A 77 0.30 19.25 -3.97
CA PHE A 77 -0.66 18.22 -3.64
C PHE A 77 -0.25 17.71 -2.26
N GLN A 78 -0.78 18.36 -1.23
CA GLN A 78 -1.02 17.71 0.04
C GLN A 78 -1.96 16.55 -0.28
N THR A 79 -1.40 15.38 -0.58
CA THR A 79 -2.09 14.13 -0.29
C THR A 79 -2.20 14.09 1.22
N GLU A 80 -3.31 14.62 1.72
CA GLU A 80 -3.75 14.43 3.09
C GLU A 80 -3.66 12.93 3.38
N GLN A 81 -2.81 12.58 4.34
CA GLN A 81 -2.95 11.36 5.10
C GLN A 81 -4.20 11.51 5.97
N THR A 82 -5.36 11.41 5.34
CA THR A 82 -6.44 10.71 5.99
C THR A 82 -5.95 9.27 6.16
N GLY A 83 -6.26 8.65 7.30
CA GLY A 83 -6.45 7.20 7.31
C GLY A 83 -7.64 6.94 6.41
N GLY A 84 -7.44 7.10 5.10
CA GLY A 84 -8.44 7.06 4.06
C GLY A 84 -8.88 5.62 3.91
N ASP A 85 -9.83 5.28 4.77
CA ASP A 85 -10.96 4.44 4.42
C ASP A 85 -10.62 3.12 3.73
N LEU A 86 -10.28 2.12 4.55
CA LEU A 86 -10.82 0.79 4.27
C LEU A 86 -12.36 0.81 4.35
N ALA A 87 -12.98 1.75 5.09
CA ALA A 87 -14.44 1.83 5.26
C ALA A 87 -15.17 2.43 4.05
N ALA A 88 -14.77 3.58 3.51
CA ALA A 88 -15.37 4.10 2.26
C ALA A 88 -15.02 3.30 0.98
N MET A 89 -14.01 2.41 1.01
CA MET A 89 -13.72 1.50 -0.10
C MET A 89 -14.63 0.25 -0.15
N LEU A 90 -15.36 -0.05 0.93
CA LEU A 90 -16.25 -1.22 1.05
C LEU A 90 -17.75 -0.88 0.94
N GLU A 91 -18.13 0.40 0.87
CA GLU A 91 -19.52 0.86 0.78
C GLU A 91 -20.24 0.49 -0.55
N ALA A 92 -19.58 -0.15 -1.51
CA ALA A 92 -20.21 -0.58 -2.76
C ALA A 92 -21.07 -1.85 -2.64
N ASN A 93 -21.14 -2.51 -1.48
CA ASN A 93 -21.88 -3.76 -1.29
C ASN A 93 -22.96 -3.65 -0.20
N ALA A 94 -24.14 -3.16 -0.59
CA ALA A 94 -25.38 -3.43 0.12
C ALA A 94 -26.55 -3.41 -0.88
N GLU A 95 -26.66 -4.45 -1.70
CA GLU A 95 -27.95 -4.82 -2.30
C GLU A 95 -28.35 -6.21 -1.78
N THR A 96 -29.57 -6.24 -1.27
CA THR A 96 -30.28 -7.31 -0.57
C THR A 96 -30.54 -8.53 -1.46
N GLU A 97 -30.13 -9.71 -1.03
CA GLU A 97 -30.75 -10.98 -1.46
C GLU A 97 -31.31 -11.73 -0.24
N GLU A 98 -32.62 -12.00 -0.27
CA GLU A 98 -33.35 -12.88 0.65
C GLU A 98 -33.04 -14.36 0.35
N PRO A 99 -33.23 -15.28 1.32
CA PRO A 99 -32.62 -16.61 1.26
C PRO A 99 -33.48 -17.59 0.46
N GLU A 100 -32.96 -18.10 -0.65
CA GLU A 100 -33.46 -19.33 -1.26
C GLU A 100 -32.55 -20.52 -0.92
N THR A 101 -33.13 -21.44 -0.14
CA THR A 101 -32.55 -22.72 0.24
C THR A 101 -32.33 -23.60 -0.98
N THR A 102 -31.07 -23.82 -1.38
CA THR A 102 -30.68 -25.02 -2.14
C THR A 102 -29.26 -25.42 -1.77
N GLU A 103 -29.12 -26.65 -1.26
CA GLU A 103 -27.83 -27.33 -1.04
C GLU A 103 -27.02 -27.32 -2.34
N LYS A 104 -25.84 -26.68 -2.35
CA LYS A 104 -24.86 -26.77 -3.43
C LYS A 104 -23.59 -27.45 -2.91
N PRO A 105 -22.97 -28.34 -3.69
CA PRO A 105 -21.85 -29.13 -3.24
C PRO A 105 -20.61 -28.25 -3.09
N GLU A 106 -19.89 -28.53 -2.01
CA GLU A 106 -18.59 -27.98 -1.65
C GLU A 106 -17.57 -28.27 -2.77
N VAL A 107 -17.34 -27.30 -3.65
CA VAL A 107 -16.25 -27.35 -4.62
C VAL A 107 -15.00 -26.82 -3.93
N THR A 108 -14.26 -27.72 -3.29
CA THR A 108 -12.87 -27.48 -2.90
C THR A 108 -12.06 -27.12 -4.14
N HIS A 109 -11.85 -25.81 -4.35
CA HIS A 109 -10.85 -25.31 -5.29
C HIS A 109 -9.46 -25.61 -4.73
N THR A 110 -9.01 -26.84 -4.93
CA THR A 110 -7.62 -27.23 -4.70
C THR A 110 -6.79 -26.47 -5.73
N ILE A 111 -6.21 -25.33 -5.32
CA ILE A 111 -5.26 -24.56 -6.12
C ILE A 111 -4.04 -25.44 -6.29
N THR A 112 -4.02 -26.21 -7.36
CA THR A 112 -2.82 -26.92 -7.80
C THR A 112 -2.10 -25.93 -8.72
N PRO A 113 -0.93 -25.39 -8.34
CA PRO A 113 -0.14 -24.62 -9.28
C PRO A 113 0.10 -25.51 -10.49
N ILE A 114 -0.23 -25.02 -11.69
CA ILE A 114 0.18 -25.73 -12.92
C ILE A 114 1.70 -25.89 -12.80
N ALA A 115 2.18 -27.12 -12.95
CA ALA A 115 3.59 -27.51 -12.85
C ALA A 115 4.54 -26.75 -13.81
N THR A 116 4.02 -25.79 -14.58
CA THR A 116 4.74 -24.91 -15.49
C THR A 116 5.41 -23.73 -14.81
N GLN A 117 4.92 -23.19 -13.68
CA GLN A 117 5.55 -22.00 -13.06
C GLN A 117 6.98 -22.31 -12.56
N ALA A 118 7.14 -23.34 -11.74
CA ALA A 118 8.44 -23.77 -11.23
C ALA A 118 9.40 -24.32 -12.31
N ALA A 119 8.86 -24.73 -13.47
CA ALA A 119 9.66 -25.19 -14.61
C ALA A 119 10.16 -24.02 -15.47
N ILE A 120 9.37 -22.95 -15.59
CA ILE A 120 9.69 -21.72 -16.32
C ILE A 120 10.79 -20.92 -15.60
N ASP A 121 10.83 -20.94 -14.27
CA ASP A 121 11.76 -20.15 -13.43
C ASP A 121 13.23 -20.67 -13.43
N ARG A 122 13.64 -21.47 -14.44
CA ARG A 122 15.01 -21.97 -14.63
C ARG A 122 15.53 -21.50 -16.00
N PRO A 123 16.83 -21.17 -16.15
CA PRO A 123 17.38 -20.84 -17.47
C PRO A 123 17.18 -22.03 -18.43
N MET A 124 16.35 -21.80 -19.44
CA MET A 124 15.91 -22.81 -20.41
C MET A 124 16.30 -22.37 -21.82
N GLU A 125 16.75 -23.34 -22.63
CA GLU A 125 16.80 -23.18 -24.09
C GLU A 125 15.41 -22.79 -24.61
N ALA A 126 15.35 -21.95 -25.66
CA ALA A 126 14.09 -21.47 -26.23
C ALA A 126 13.14 -22.61 -26.63
N SER A 127 13.67 -23.77 -27.01
CA SER A 127 12.88 -24.99 -27.30
C SER A 127 12.09 -25.48 -26.09
N LYS A 128 12.68 -25.46 -24.89
CA LYS A 128 12.02 -25.90 -23.65
C LYS A 128 10.99 -24.88 -23.17
N VAL A 129 11.23 -23.58 -23.38
CA VAL A 129 10.24 -22.52 -23.08
C VAL A 129 8.99 -22.71 -23.96
N ARG A 130 9.17 -23.00 -25.26
CA ARG A 130 8.06 -23.30 -26.15
C ARG A 130 7.26 -24.53 -25.71
N GLU A 131 7.94 -25.59 -25.29
CA GLU A 131 7.29 -26.80 -24.77
C GLU A 131 6.49 -26.50 -23.49
N ALA A 132 7.06 -25.75 -22.55
CA ALA A 132 6.38 -25.34 -21.32
C ALA A 132 5.14 -24.47 -21.60
N LEU A 133 5.23 -23.53 -22.54
CA LEU A 133 4.10 -22.71 -22.98
C LEU A 133 3.00 -23.56 -23.66
N SER A 134 3.39 -24.57 -24.46
CA SER A 134 2.43 -25.50 -25.08
C SER A 134 1.69 -26.30 -24.01
N LEU A 135 2.40 -26.86 -23.03
CA LEU A 135 1.83 -27.62 -21.92
C LEU A 135 0.90 -26.75 -21.05
N ALA A 136 1.30 -25.51 -20.76
CA ALA A 136 0.47 -24.56 -20.02
C ALA A 136 -0.85 -24.29 -20.75
N ARG A 137 -0.79 -24.08 -22.07
CA ARG A 137 -1.97 -23.88 -22.90
C ARG A 137 -2.87 -25.11 -22.93
N GLU A 138 -2.31 -26.30 -23.13
CA GLU A 138 -3.08 -27.56 -23.12
C GLU A 138 -3.82 -27.73 -21.79
N THR A 139 -3.15 -27.45 -20.68
CA THR A 139 -3.76 -27.49 -19.33
C THR A 139 -4.96 -26.55 -19.23
N VAL A 140 -4.84 -25.31 -19.72
CA VAL A 140 -5.95 -24.34 -19.72
C VAL A 140 -7.10 -24.82 -20.61
N VAL A 141 -6.80 -25.32 -21.81
CA VAL A 141 -7.83 -25.84 -22.74
C VAL A 141 -8.59 -27.03 -22.13
N THR A 142 -7.88 -27.98 -21.52
CA THR A 142 -8.50 -29.13 -20.84
C THR A 142 -9.39 -28.68 -19.69
N ARG A 143 -8.95 -27.69 -18.90
CA ARG A 143 -9.77 -27.10 -17.83
C ARG A 143 -11.04 -26.45 -18.38
N MET A 144 -10.92 -25.62 -19.43
CA MET A 144 -12.07 -24.97 -20.06
C MET A 144 -13.09 -25.97 -20.63
N GLN A 145 -12.62 -27.12 -21.14
CA GLN A 145 -13.47 -28.21 -21.60
C GLN A 145 -14.21 -28.88 -20.44
N ALA A 146 -13.53 -29.11 -19.31
CA ALA A 146 -14.14 -29.68 -18.11
C ALA A 146 -15.19 -28.76 -17.48
N GLU A 147 -14.96 -27.44 -17.51
CA GLU A 147 -15.87 -26.41 -16.98
C GLU A 147 -17.04 -26.08 -17.95
N GLY A 148 -17.17 -26.77 -19.08
CA GLY A 148 -18.24 -26.52 -20.07
C GLY A 148 -18.15 -25.16 -20.77
N SER A 149 -17.04 -24.44 -20.60
CA SER A 149 -16.80 -23.08 -21.13
C SER A 149 -16.30 -23.08 -22.59
N MET A 150 -16.07 -24.27 -23.18
CA MET A 150 -15.85 -24.44 -24.62
C MET A 150 -17.08 -25.07 -25.28
N SER A 151 -17.66 -24.36 -26.26
CA SER A 151 -18.62 -24.96 -27.18
C SER A 151 -17.95 -26.12 -27.93
N SER A 152 -18.58 -27.29 -27.88
CA SER A 152 -18.17 -28.48 -28.64
C SER A 152 -18.45 -28.30 -30.14
N GLN A 153 -17.71 -27.42 -30.81
CA GLN A 153 -17.64 -27.42 -32.27
C GLN A 153 -16.46 -28.28 -32.71
N ARG A 154 -16.62 -29.60 -32.61
CA ARG A 154 -15.89 -30.55 -33.43
C ARG A 154 -16.85 -31.60 -33.97
N THR A 155 -17.64 -31.19 -34.95
CA THR A 155 -18.16 -32.06 -36.01
C THR A 155 -18.59 -31.21 -37.20
N SER A 156 -17.74 -31.05 -38.22
CA SER A 156 -18.09 -31.45 -39.58
C SER A 156 -16.88 -31.33 -40.50
N SER A 157 -16.68 -32.38 -41.29
CA SER A 157 -15.73 -32.43 -42.38
C SER A 157 -16.16 -31.46 -43.50
N GLY A 158 -15.24 -30.60 -43.94
CA GLY A 158 -15.27 -30.09 -45.32
C GLY A 158 -15.92 -28.72 -45.60
N SER A 159 -16.01 -27.79 -44.65
CA SER A 159 -16.33 -26.38 -44.94
C SER A 159 -15.09 -25.48 -44.86
N GLN A 160 -15.00 -24.48 -45.75
CA GLN A 160 -13.96 -23.44 -45.69
C GLN A 160 -13.96 -22.78 -44.29
N MET A 161 -12.78 -22.63 -43.70
CA MET A 161 -12.62 -21.92 -42.42
C MET A 161 -13.17 -20.50 -42.55
N SER A 162 -13.90 -20.04 -41.53
CA SER A 162 -14.36 -18.67 -41.47
C SER A 162 -13.17 -17.69 -41.39
N GLU A 163 -13.38 -16.44 -41.78
CA GLU A 163 -12.34 -15.40 -41.68
C GLU A 163 -11.90 -15.19 -40.22
N GLU A 164 -12.81 -15.37 -39.27
CA GLU A 164 -12.55 -15.32 -37.83
C GLU A 164 -11.69 -16.50 -37.36
N GLU A 165 -11.99 -17.73 -37.82
CA GLU A 165 -11.20 -18.93 -37.52
C GLU A 165 -9.78 -18.82 -38.08
N LYS A 166 -9.63 -18.23 -39.26
CA LYS A 166 -8.32 -17.97 -39.86
C LYS A 166 -7.52 -16.96 -39.04
N LYS A 167 -8.13 -15.84 -38.65
CA LYS A 167 -7.49 -14.80 -37.81
C LYS A 167 -7.09 -15.34 -36.44
N GLN A 168 -7.94 -16.19 -35.86
CA GLN A 168 -7.64 -16.89 -34.62
C GLN A 168 -6.44 -17.83 -34.77
N GLN A 169 -6.41 -18.65 -35.82
CA GLN A 169 -5.32 -19.58 -36.09
C GLN A 169 -3.98 -18.85 -36.33
N GLU A 170 -3.99 -17.76 -37.11
CA GLU A 170 -2.82 -16.93 -37.33
C GLU A 170 -2.29 -16.30 -36.02
N ALA A 171 -3.20 -15.86 -35.13
CA ALA A 171 -2.82 -15.32 -33.83
C ALA A 171 -2.21 -16.39 -32.90
N GLU A 172 -2.73 -17.62 -32.94
CA GLU A 172 -2.19 -18.77 -32.20
C GLU A 172 -0.80 -19.15 -32.70
N ASP A 173 -0.62 -19.21 -34.02
CA ASP A 173 0.67 -19.56 -34.63
C ASP A 173 1.73 -18.50 -34.33
N HIS A 174 1.38 -17.21 -34.42
CA HIS A 174 2.26 -16.11 -33.99
C HIS A 174 2.64 -16.23 -32.51
N ALA A 175 1.69 -16.55 -31.64
CA ALA A 175 1.96 -16.65 -30.21
C ALA A 175 3.00 -17.74 -29.89
N ARG A 176 3.09 -18.82 -30.67
CA ARG A 176 4.10 -19.90 -30.46
C ARG A 176 5.55 -19.39 -30.54
N ASP A 177 5.78 -18.32 -31.28
CA ASP A 177 7.11 -17.72 -31.47
C ASP A 177 7.43 -16.60 -30.46
N VAL A 178 6.46 -16.15 -29.67
CA VAL A 178 6.66 -15.13 -28.62
C VAL A 178 7.01 -15.83 -27.30
N LEU A 179 8.24 -15.63 -26.83
CA LEU A 179 8.81 -16.31 -25.66
C LEU A 179 8.55 -15.53 -24.35
N LEU A 180 8.94 -16.10 -23.22
CA LEU A 180 9.02 -15.37 -21.95
C LEU A 180 10.35 -14.63 -21.84
N LEU A 181 10.37 -13.54 -21.09
CA LEU A 181 11.62 -12.85 -20.77
C LEU A 181 12.50 -13.78 -19.91
N PRO A 182 13.81 -13.91 -20.19
CA PRO A 182 14.68 -14.78 -19.39
C PRO A 182 14.94 -14.25 -17.97
N ASP A 183 14.77 -15.09 -16.95
CA ASP A 183 14.89 -14.70 -15.53
C ASP A 183 16.31 -14.20 -15.15
N ASN A 184 17.35 -14.80 -15.74
CA ASN A 184 18.75 -14.50 -15.44
C ASN A 184 19.36 -13.37 -16.29
N GLU A 185 18.55 -12.50 -16.86
CA GLU A 185 19.01 -11.41 -17.70
C GLU A 185 19.92 -10.44 -16.93
N THR A 186 21.21 -10.40 -17.25
CA THR A 186 22.20 -9.56 -16.55
C THR A 186 22.39 -8.19 -17.19
N LYS A 187 21.54 -7.80 -18.13
CA LYS A 187 21.62 -6.53 -18.86
C LYS A 187 20.22 -5.99 -19.11
N PRO A 188 20.02 -4.66 -19.12
CA PRO A 188 18.73 -4.10 -19.49
C PRO A 188 18.47 -4.35 -20.98
N ARG A 189 17.19 -4.51 -21.35
CA ARG A 189 16.73 -4.60 -22.74
C ARG A 189 16.05 -3.31 -23.19
N ASN A 190 16.16 -3.03 -24.49
CA ASN A 190 15.45 -1.95 -25.15
C ASN A 190 14.12 -2.47 -25.72
N LEU A 191 13.08 -2.50 -24.89
CA LEU A 191 11.81 -3.13 -25.24
C LEU A 191 10.82 -2.11 -25.82
N LYS A 192 10.37 -2.37 -27.04
CA LYS A 192 9.30 -1.64 -27.70
C LYS A 192 7.98 -2.40 -27.55
N CYS A 193 6.96 -1.74 -27.03
CA CYS A 193 5.63 -2.33 -26.93
C CYS A 193 5.01 -2.58 -28.32
N LEU A 194 4.43 -3.77 -28.50
CA LEU A 194 3.62 -4.18 -29.66
C LEU A 194 2.12 -4.23 -29.37
N GLY A 195 1.73 -4.35 -28.10
CA GLY A 195 0.34 -4.22 -27.64
C GLY A 195 -0.08 -5.32 -26.67
N TRP A 196 -1.31 -5.22 -26.18
CA TRP A 196 -1.95 -6.23 -25.34
C TRP A 196 -2.47 -7.38 -26.20
N LYS A 197 -2.17 -8.60 -25.78
CA LYS A 197 -2.59 -9.85 -26.39
C LYS A 197 -3.56 -10.57 -25.47
N SER A 198 -4.85 -10.51 -25.77
CA SER A 198 -5.92 -11.09 -24.93
C SER A 198 -6.02 -12.61 -25.07
N THR A 199 -6.21 -13.33 -23.98
CA THR A 199 -6.35 -14.79 -23.98
C THR A 199 -7.63 -15.23 -23.28
N GLY A 200 -8.12 -16.42 -23.60
CA GLY A 200 -9.26 -17.07 -22.95
C GLY A 200 -8.87 -17.92 -21.75
N GLY A 201 -9.88 -18.48 -21.07
CA GLY A 201 -9.66 -19.40 -19.94
C GLY A 201 -9.04 -18.75 -18.70
N CYS A 202 -9.18 -17.43 -18.58
CA CYS A 202 -8.67 -16.64 -17.46
C CYS A 202 -7.19 -16.81 -17.15
N SER A 203 -6.40 -17.14 -18.19
CA SER A 203 -4.98 -17.42 -18.07
C SER A 203 -4.22 -16.72 -19.19
N PRO A 204 -3.05 -16.11 -18.91
CA PRO A 204 -2.19 -15.52 -19.94
C PRO A 204 -1.63 -16.55 -20.93
N TYR A 205 -1.81 -17.84 -20.65
CA TYR A 205 -1.40 -18.97 -21.49
C TYR A 205 -2.56 -19.61 -22.26
N GLY A 206 -3.79 -19.13 -22.07
CA GLY A 206 -4.96 -19.68 -22.75
C GLY A 206 -4.99 -19.36 -24.24
N PRO A 207 -6.02 -19.86 -24.96
CA PRO A 207 -6.22 -19.57 -26.37
C PRO A 207 -6.27 -18.06 -26.64
N ARG A 208 -5.73 -17.61 -27.77
CA ARG A 208 -5.74 -16.20 -28.18
C ARG A 208 -7.17 -15.69 -28.37
N GLN A 209 -7.38 -14.38 -28.25
CA GLN A 209 -8.64 -13.68 -28.52
C GLN A 209 -8.29 -12.36 -29.23
N PRO A 210 -7.83 -12.41 -30.50
CA PRO A 210 -7.27 -11.25 -31.21
C PRO A 210 -8.28 -10.11 -31.42
N GLU A 211 -9.58 -10.39 -31.35
CA GLU A 211 -10.66 -9.41 -31.35
C GLU A 211 -10.71 -8.55 -30.07
N LYS A 212 -10.07 -9.02 -28.98
CA LYS A 212 -9.98 -8.33 -27.69
C LYS A 212 -8.58 -7.77 -27.39
N ASP A 213 -7.69 -7.77 -28.37
CA ASP A 213 -6.38 -7.14 -28.25
C ASP A 213 -6.51 -5.62 -28.07
N PHE A 214 -5.57 -5.02 -27.34
CA PHE A 214 -5.52 -3.57 -27.12
C PHE A 214 -4.20 -2.97 -27.59
N SER A 215 -4.23 -1.68 -27.96
CA SER A 215 -3.01 -0.93 -28.28
C SER A 215 -2.18 -0.69 -27.01
N CYS A 216 -0.89 -0.39 -27.20
CA CYS A 216 0.03 -0.10 -26.08
C CYS A 216 -0.45 0.99 -25.14
N ALA A 217 -1.13 2.01 -25.68
CA ALA A 217 -1.60 3.16 -24.93
C ALA A 217 -2.95 2.92 -24.27
N LYS A 218 -3.68 1.83 -24.55
CA LYS A 218 -4.98 1.57 -23.92
C LYS A 218 -4.78 0.91 -22.55
N LEU A 219 -5.55 1.38 -21.56
CA LEU A 219 -5.60 0.72 -20.24
C LEU A 219 -6.20 -0.68 -20.40
N VAL A 220 -5.53 -1.68 -19.85
CA VAL A 220 -6.03 -3.05 -19.77
C VAL A 220 -7.03 -3.12 -18.61
N PRO A 221 -8.33 -3.31 -18.86
CA PRO A 221 -9.34 -3.32 -17.81
C PRO A 221 -9.19 -4.53 -16.89
N TYR A 222 -9.75 -4.42 -15.69
CA TYR A 222 -9.90 -5.54 -14.77
C TYR A 222 -10.68 -6.71 -15.37
N GLY A 223 -10.35 -7.94 -14.98
CA GLY A 223 -10.99 -9.17 -15.45
C GLY A 223 -10.51 -9.69 -16.82
N HIS A 224 -9.59 -8.99 -17.50
CA HIS A 224 -9.00 -9.48 -18.74
C HIS A 224 -7.78 -10.36 -18.48
N SER A 225 -7.70 -11.54 -19.11
CA SER A 225 -6.48 -12.35 -19.18
C SER A 225 -5.69 -12.11 -20.46
N GLY A 226 -4.36 -12.20 -20.37
CA GLY A 226 -3.47 -11.97 -21.52
C GLY A 226 -2.08 -11.52 -21.11
N TYR A 227 -1.33 -10.97 -22.05
CA TYR A 227 0.02 -10.46 -21.83
C TYR A 227 0.32 -9.25 -22.71
N CYS A 228 1.28 -8.42 -22.30
CA CYS A 228 1.86 -7.41 -23.18
C CYS A 228 2.94 -8.04 -24.05
N GLU A 229 2.80 -7.91 -25.36
CA GLU A 229 3.85 -8.30 -26.30
C GLU A 229 4.81 -7.13 -26.50
N VAL A 230 6.10 -7.41 -26.36
CA VAL A 230 7.19 -6.46 -26.57
C VAL A 230 8.21 -7.04 -27.55
N GLU A 231 8.87 -6.17 -28.31
CA GLU A 231 10.00 -6.51 -29.17
C GLU A 231 11.26 -5.83 -28.65
N ASP A 232 12.34 -6.60 -28.49
CA ASP A 232 13.66 -6.05 -28.25
C ASP A 232 14.18 -5.39 -29.53
N THR A 233 14.45 -4.09 -29.49
CA THR A 233 14.88 -3.36 -30.67
C THR A 233 16.26 -3.78 -31.18
N ASP A 234 17.08 -4.37 -30.31
CA ASP A 234 18.46 -4.75 -30.61
C ASP A 234 18.52 -6.17 -31.18
N THR A 235 17.84 -7.14 -30.55
CA THR A 235 17.87 -8.55 -30.98
C THR A 235 16.74 -8.93 -31.94
N LYS A 236 15.68 -8.12 -32.01
CA LYS A 236 14.41 -8.42 -32.72
C LYS A 236 13.62 -9.59 -32.14
N GLU A 237 14.00 -10.07 -30.97
CA GLU A 237 13.24 -11.08 -30.24
C GLU A 237 11.94 -10.50 -29.67
N LYS A 238 10.92 -11.33 -29.55
CA LYS A 238 9.62 -10.94 -28.99
C LYS A 238 9.33 -11.68 -27.70
N PHE A 239 8.85 -10.92 -26.71
CA PHE A 239 8.59 -11.43 -25.38
C PHE A 239 7.15 -11.15 -24.91
N ARG A 240 6.64 -12.05 -24.09
CA ARG A 240 5.42 -11.89 -23.30
C ARG A 240 5.83 -11.39 -21.92
N VAL A 241 5.34 -10.21 -21.55
CA VAL A 241 5.55 -9.59 -20.24
C VAL A 241 4.23 -9.08 -19.67
N MET A 242 4.21 -8.71 -18.39
CA MET A 242 3.01 -8.26 -17.68
C MET A 242 1.85 -9.25 -17.85
N ARG A 243 2.11 -10.53 -17.57
CA ARG A 243 1.15 -11.63 -17.76
C ARG A 243 0.03 -11.54 -16.73
N ARG A 244 -1.21 -11.42 -17.19
CA ARG A 244 -2.38 -11.25 -16.34
C ARG A 244 -3.35 -12.42 -16.44
N TYR A 245 -3.84 -12.86 -15.29
CA TYR A 245 -4.99 -13.75 -15.14
C TYR A 245 -6.28 -12.92 -15.01
N CYS A 246 -7.46 -13.54 -15.05
CA CYS A 246 -8.70 -12.80 -14.73
C CYS A 246 -8.80 -12.40 -13.25
N SER A 247 -8.05 -13.11 -12.39
CA SER A 247 -8.05 -13.10 -10.92
C SER A 247 -9.14 -12.27 -10.24
N GLY A 248 -10.17 -12.98 -9.76
CA GLY A 248 -11.34 -12.47 -9.01
C GLY A 248 -11.08 -12.03 -7.57
N GLY A 249 -9.82 -11.85 -7.16
CA GLY A 249 -9.41 -11.38 -5.82
C GLY A 249 -8.45 -10.19 -5.83
N SER A 250 -8.18 -9.63 -7.02
CA SER A 250 -7.35 -8.42 -7.14
C SER A 250 -8.23 -7.18 -6.89
N ARG A 251 -7.64 -6.09 -6.38
CA ARG A 251 -8.34 -4.79 -6.35
C ARG A 251 -8.92 -4.51 -7.75
N TRP A 252 -10.22 -4.25 -7.83
CA TRP A 252 -10.99 -4.06 -9.07
C TRP A 252 -10.50 -2.88 -9.93
N ASP A 253 -9.56 -2.08 -9.40
CA ASP A 253 -8.95 -0.92 -10.04
C ASP A 253 -7.49 -1.15 -10.49
N MET A 254 -6.95 -2.37 -10.38
CA MET A 254 -5.64 -2.69 -10.94
C MET A 254 -5.71 -2.59 -12.48
N SER A 255 -5.18 -1.49 -12.99
CA SER A 255 -5.11 -1.19 -14.42
C SER A 255 -3.71 -0.72 -14.78
N PHE A 256 -3.21 -1.17 -15.92
CA PHE A 256 -1.90 -0.80 -16.44
C PHE A 256 -1.99 -0.67 -17.96
N ARG A 257 -0.95 -0.08 -18.57
CA ARG A 257 -0.82 0.00 -20.02
C ARG A 257 0.37 -0.84 -20.46
N CYS A 258 0.30 -1.44 -21.65
CA CYS A 258 1.47 -2.13 -22.19
C CYS A 258 2.61 -1.17 -22.56
N SER A 259 2.37 0.14 -22.63
CA SER A 259 3.45 1.14 -22.70
C SER A 259 4.39 1.11 -21.48
N ASP A 260 3.93 0.60 -20.34
CA ASP A 260 4.72 0.53 -19.10
C ASP A 260 5.66 -0.69 -19.08
N ALA A 261 5.47 -1.61 -20.03
CA ALA A 261 6.15 -2.90 -20.11
C ALA A 261 7.68 -2.78 -20.12
N ASN A 262 8.25 -1.76 -20.76
CA ASN A 262 9.71 -1.58 -20.77
C ASN A 262 10.28 -1.29 -19.37
N ASN A 263 9.59 -0.46 -18.57
CA ASN A 263 10.04 -0.16 -17.21
C ASN A 263 9.78 -1.33 -16.27
N PHE A 264 8.64 -2.00 -16.43
CA PHE A 264 8.28 -3.19 -15.66
C PHE A 264 9.26 -4.33 -15.90
N ALA A 265 9.50 -4.69 -17.15
CA ALA A 265 10.38 -5.80 -17.53
C ALA A 265 11.85 -5.55 -17.15
N ASN A 266 12.32 -4.31 -17.12
CA ASN A 266 13.68 -3.99 -16.68
C ASN A 266 13.79 -3.78 -15.16
N PHE A 267 12.70 -3.87 -14.40
CA PHE A 267 12.71 -3.60 -12.96
C PHE A 267 13.59 -4.60 -12.20
N HIS A 268 13.47 -5.91 -12.50
CA HIS A 268 14.28 -6.94 -11.85
C HIS A 268 15.79 -6.74 -12.05
N TYR A 269 16.22 -6.29 -13.23
CA TYR A 269 17.60 -5.93 -13.51
C TYR A 269 18.06 -4.79 -12.61
N LYS A 270 17.29 -3.69 -12.52
CA LYS A 270 17.62 -2.53 -11.67
C LYS A 270 17.64 -2.90 -10.18
N ALA A 271 16.73 -3.76 -9.75
CA ALA A 271 16.69 -4.28 -8.39
C ALA A 271 17.96 -5.10 -8.07
N ARG A 272 18.38 -5.94 -9.01
CA ARG A 272 19.62 -6.72 -8.89
C ARG A 272 20.85 -5.84 -8.91
N ASP A 273 20.87 -4.79 -9.74
CA ASP A 273 21.95 -3.81 -9.81
C ASP A 273 22.10 -3.06 -8.48
N ALA A 274 21.00 -2.61 -7.87
CA ALA A 274 21.01 -2.01 -6.53
C ALA A 274 21.63 -2.95 -5.47
N ALA A 275 21.24 -4.23 -5.48
CA ALA A 275 21.83 -5.23 -4.58
C ALA A 275 23.31 -5.52 -4.88
N ASN A 276 23.71 -5.60 -6.15
CA ASN A 276 25.11 -5.79 -6.55
C ASN A 276 25.99 -4.61 -6.13
N ASN A 277 25.48 -3.38 -6.23
CA ASN A 277 26.20 -2.19 -5.79
C ASN A 277 26.45 -2.22 -4.27
N ALA A 278 25.52 -2.78 -3.49
CA ALA A 278 25.68 -3.01 -2.06
C ALA A 278 26.64 -4.16 -1.69
N LEU A 279 27.04 -5.00 -2.66
CA LEU A 279 28.07 -6.03 -2.48
C LEU A 279 29.50 -5.50 -2.73
N ALA A 280 29.66 -4.27 -3.22
CA ALA A 280 30.96 -3.71 -3.50
C ALA A 280 31.82 -3.62 -2.22
N PRO A 281 33.13 -3.92 -2.28
CA PRO A 281 34.02 -3.77 -1.14
C PRO A 281 33.95 -2.35 -0.56
N GLY A 282 33.79 -2.26 0.76
CA GLY A 282 33.66 -0.98 1.46
C GLY A 282 32.25 -0.37 1.47
N PHE A 283 31.24 -1.04 0.90
CA PHE A 283 29.86 -0.63 1.11
C PHE A 283 29.46 -0.80 2.58
N THR A 284 28.96 0.28 3.18
CA THR A 284 28.42 0.30 4.54
C THR A 284 27.14 1.13 4.54
N LEU A 285 26.15 0.70 5.33
CA LEU A 285 24.97 1.52 5.56
C LEU A 285 25.34 2.82 6.29
N PRO A 286 24.54 3.89 6.11
CA PRO A 286 24.72 5.11 6.88
C PRO A 286 24.72 4.84 8.39
N ASN A 287 25.61 5.52 9.11
CA ASN A 287 25.73 5.46 10.57
C ASN A 287 26.07 4.06 11.14
N VAL A 288 26.40 3.08 10.30
CA VAL A 288 26.92 1.78 10.71
C VAL A 288 28.45 1.82 10.62
N GLY A 289 29.11 2.15 11.74
CA GLY A 289 30.56 2.00 11.92
C GLY A 289 31.44 3.01 11.17
N ASN A 290 31.67 4.17 11.77
CA ASN A 290 32.89 4.97 11.61
C ASN A 290 33.25 5.60 12.98
N VAL A 291 33.98 4.86 13.82
CA VAL A 291 34.73 5.48 14.91
C VAL A 291 35.93 6.17 14.27
N THR A 292 36.00 7.49 14.39
CA THR A 292 37.06 8.31 13.82
C THR A 292 38.44 7.93 14.37
N ASP A 293 39.38 7.87 13.43
CA ASP A 293 40.80 7.60 13.52
C ASP A 293 41.48 8.07 14.81
N GLY A 294 42.11 7.13 15.49
CA GLY A 294 42.89 7.34 16.70
C GLY A 294 43.69 6.13 17.16
N ASP A 295 43.72 5.02 16.41
CA ASP A 295 44.76 4.00 16.51
C ASP A 295 44.66 3.08 15.29
N GLN A 296 45.66 3.13 14.40
CA GLN A 296 45.76 2.29 13.21
C GLN A 296 46.18 0.85 13.55
N THR A 297 45.49 0.20 14.48
CA THR A 297 45.71 -1.20 14.80
C THR A 297 44.44 -2.02 14.62
N GLN A 298 44.34 -2.60 13.41
CA GLN A 298 43.71 -3.90 13.15
C GLN A 298 42.23 -4.05 13.56
N ARG A 299 41.30 -3.56 12.72
CA ARG A 299 39.87 -3.89 12.82
C ARG A 299 39.29 -4.28 11.45
N ASP A 300 39.63 -5.47 10.99
CA ASP A 300 39.00 -6.12 9.83
C ASP A 300 37.89 -7.07 10.29
N GLY A 301 36.63 -6.66 10.14
CA GLY A 301 35.45 -7.46 10.49
C GLY A 301 34.37 -7.40 9.41
N ILE A 302 34.59 -8.06 8.28
CA ILE A 302 33.58 -8.26 7.23
C ILE A 302 32.71 -9.47 7.60
N VAL A 303 31.41 -9.26 7.82
CA VAL A 303 30.45 -10.38 7.85
C VAL A 303 30.12 -10.73 6.41
N MET A 304 30.62 -11.87 5.95
CA MET A 304 30.20 -12.41 4.66
C MET A 304 28.83 -13.09 4.82
N VAL A 305 27.76 -12.41 4.41
CA VAL A 305 26.51 -13.09 4.06
C VAL A 305 26.61 -13.43 2.56
N VAL A 306 26.82 -14.71 2.25
CA VAL A 306 26.72 -15.17 0.87
C VAL A 306 25.24 -15.17 0.50
N TYR A 307 24.86 -14.32 -0.45
CA TYR A 307 23.51 -14.31 -1.01
C TYR A 307 23.48 -15.30 -2.19
N PRO A 308 22.94 -16.51 -2.03
CA PRO A 308 23.05 -17.58 -3.02
C PRO A 308 22.39 -17.24 -4.37
N LYS A 309 21.52 -16.22 -4.39
CA LYS A 309 20.80 -15.75 -5.60
C LYS A 309 21.52 -14.61 -6.34
N LEU A 310 22.64 -14.10 -5.81
CA LEU A 310 23.51 -13.13 -6.48
C LEU A 310 24.76 -13.85 -6.98
N ASN A 311 24.71 -14.46 -8.17
CA ASN A 311 25.88 -15.11 -8.78
C ASN A 311 26.54 -14.23 -9.85
N ASN A 312 27.67 -13.62 -9.48
CA ASN A 312 28.94 -13.58 -10.24
C ASN A 312 29.91 -12.57 -9.60
N ALA A 313 30.48 -12.89 -8.43
CA ALA A 313 31.80 -12.43 -7.96
C ALA A 313 32.01 -12.83 -6.48
N LEU A 314 32.31 -14.10 -6.22
CA LEU A 314 33.10 -14.42 -5.03
C LEU A 314 34.50 -14.74 -5.53
N ALA A 315 35.45 -13.84 -5.25
CA ALA A 315 36.86 -14.07 -5.57
C ALA A 315 37.33 -15.37 -4.89
N PRO A 316 38.10 -16.25 -5.56
CA PRO A 316 38.64 -17.45 -4.94
C PRO A 316 39.62 -17.07 -3.83
N GLY A 317 39.40 -17.55 -2.59
CA GLY A 317 40.36 -17.45 -1.49
C GLY A 317 39.95 -16.65 -0.26
N PHE A 318 38.67 -16.34 -0.06
CA PHE A 318 38.21 -15.60 1.12
C PHE A 318 38.02 -16.52 2.34
N THR A 319 38.67 -16.21 3.46
CA THR A 319 38.51 -16.86 4.77
C THR A 319 37.91 -15.88 5.78
N LEU A 320 37.02 -16.38 6.65
CA LEU A 320 36.32 -15.60 7.70
C LEU A 320 37.30 -15.16 8.81
N PRO A 321 37.33 -13.86 9.20
CA PRO A 321 37.99 -13.44 10.43
C PRO A 321 37.12 -13.71 11.66
N ASN A 322 37.77 -14.16 12.74
CA ASN A 322 37.20 -14.44 14.05
C ASN A 322 36.59 -13.21 14.73
N VAL A 323 35.54 -13.44 15.51
CA VAL A 323 34.96 -12.48 16.46
C VAL A 323 36.03 -12.10 17.48
N GLY A 324 36.52 -10.85 17.42
CA GLY A 324 37.28 -10.26 18.52
C GLY A 324 36.34 -9.81 19.64
N ASN A 325 36.68 -10.12 20.89
CA ASN A 325 35.99 -9.61 22.07
C ASN A 325 36.14 -8.08 22.14
N ALA A 326 35.09 -7.35 21.78
CA ALA A 326 35.01 -5.91 22.03
C ALA A 326 34.82 -5.66 23.54
N THR A 327 35.63 -4.79 24.11
CA THR A 327 35.56 -4.36 25.52
C THR A 327 34.26 -3.63 25.81
N ASP A 328 33.74 -3.79 27.05
CA ASP A 328 32.41 -3.34 27.49
C ASP A 328 32.09 -1.85 27.31
N GLU A 329 33.08 -0.97 27.11
CA GLU A 329 32.85 0.47 26.89
C GLU A 329 32.45 0.84 25.44
N ASP A 330 32.75 -0.01 24.44
CA ASP A 330 32.38 0.18 23.01
C ASP A 330 30.98 -0.41 22.69
N GLN A 331 30.25 -0.89 23.72
CA GLN A 331 28.94 -1.56 23.62
C GLN A 331 27.74 -0.60 23.81
N THR A 332 27.97 0.67 24.12
CA THR A 332 26.95 1.56 24.70
C THR A 332 25.83 2.00 23.74
N GLN A 333 25.82 1.60 22.46
CA GLN A 333 24.72 1.94 21.55
C GLN A 333 24.53 0.99 20.35
N ARG A 334 24.69 -0.32 20.55
CA ARG A 334 24.47 -1.30 19.46
C ARG A 334 23.00 -1.62 19.21
N ASP A 335 22.20 -1.70 20.27
CA ASP A 335 20.82 -2.17 20.22
C ASP A 335 19.88 -1.03 20.58
N GLY A 336 18.78 -0.90 19.84
CA GLY A 336 17.79 0.11 20.17
C GLY A 336 16.48 -0.05 19.43
N ILE A 337 15.51 0.75 19.86
CA ILE A 337 14.19 0.80 19.26
C ILE A 337 14.12 2.00 18.32
N VAL A 338 13.61 1.80 17.12
CA VAL A 338 13.42 2.87 16.13
C VAL A 338 11.92 3.08 15.93
N MET A 339 11.45 4.32 16.07
CA MET A 339 10.05 4.69 15.88
C MET A 339 9.95 5.85 14.88
N VAL A 340 8.92 5.84 14.04
CA VAL A 340 8.55 6.99 13.20
C VAL A 340 7.29 7.62 13.76
N VAL A 341 7.26 8.96 13.87
CA VAL A 341 6.12 9.70 14.42
C VAL A 341 5.69 10.86 13.52
N TYR A 342 4.39 11.13 13.57
CA TYR A 342 3.74 12.31 12.98
C TYR A 342 2.65 12.80 13.96
N PRO A 343 2.07 14.00 13.79
CA PRO A 343 1.30 14.66 14.86
C PRO A 343 0.15 13.83 15.44
N LYS A 344 -0.56 13.06 14.60
CA LYS A 344 -1.70 12.22 15.04
C LYS A 344 -1.25 11.04 15.91
N LEU A 345 -0.04 10.53 15.70
CA LEU A 345 0.48 9.36 16.42
C LEU A 345 1.32 9.70 17.66
N VAL A 346 1.55 10.99 17.94
CA VAL A 346 2.30 11.40 19.15
C VAL A 346 1.70 10.82 20.44
N PRO A 347 0.38 10.85 20.68
CA PRO A 347 -0.19 10.29 21.91
C PRO A 347 0.03 8.78 22.01
N SER A 348 -0.08 8.05 20.88
CA SER A 348 0.25 6.62 20.80
C SER A 348 1.73 6.37 21.11
N ALA A 349 2.64 7.09 20.47
CA ALA A 349 4.09 6.97 20.72
C ALA A 349 4.43 7.26 22.19
N TYR A 350 3.85 8.31 22.77
CA TYR A 350 4.04 8.66 24.17
C TYR A 350 3.58 7.53 25.10
N ALA A 351 2.39 6.97 24.85
CA ALA A 351 1.85 5.86 25.62
C ALA A 351 2.71 4.60 25.52
N THR A 352 3.15 4.25 24.31
CA THR A 352 4.05 3.12 24.06
C THR A 352 5.40 3.29 24.77
N ILE A 353 6.01 4.48 24.69
CA ILE A 353 7.29 4.77 25.35
C ILE A 353 7.14 4.74 26.88
N LYS A 354 6.09 5.34 27.44
CA LYS A 354 5.84 5.26 28.89
C LYS A 354 5.60 3.82 29.35
N THR A 355 4.88 3.03 28.56
CA THR A 355 4.69 1.60 28.85
C THR A 355 6.04 0.87 28.90
N LEU A 356 6.89 1.07 27.89
CA LEU A 356 8.24 0.50 27.87
C LEU A 356 9.05 0.90 29.12
N ARG A 357 8.98 2.16 29.56
CA ARG A 357 9.80 2.67 30.67
C ARG A 357 9.27 2.37 32.06
N GLU A 358 7.98 2.62 32.28
CA GLU A 358 7.35 2.62 33.60
C GLU A 358 6.70 1.27 33.93
N VAL A 359 6.07 0.61 32.95
CA VAL A 359 5.35 -0.66 33.15
C VAL A 359 6.29 -1.86 32.95
N LEU A 360 7.06 -1.85 31.86
CA LEU A 360 7.89 -2.98 31.46
C LEU A 360 9.35 -2.89 31.94
N GLY A 361 9.79 -1.71 32.38
CA GLY A 361 11.16 -1.48 32.83
C GLY A 361 12.24 -1.59 31.74
N CYS A 362 11.85 -1.57 30.46
CA CYS A 362 12.75 -1.64 29.32
C CYS A 362 13.69 -0.44 29.28
N ARG A 363 15.00 -0.70 29.08
CA ARG A 363 16.06 0.34 29.04
C ARG A 363 16.73 0.52 27.68
N LEU A 364 16.26 -0.18 26.64
CA LEU A 364 16.78 0.01 25.28
C LEU A 364 16.69 1.48 24.87
N PRO A 365 17.75 2.08 24.32
CA PRO A 365 17.69 3.44 23.78
C PRO A 365 16.70 3.52 22.61
N ILE A 366 16.07 4.68 22.42
CA ILE A 366 15.05 4.91 21.39
C ILE A 366 15.51 6.01 20.44
N GLU A 367 15.34 5.78 19.15
CA GLU A 367 15.40 6.80 18.10
C GLU A 367 13.99 7.13 17.63
N ILE A 368 13.65 8.42 17.64
CA ILE A 368 12.39 8.95 17.13
C ILE A 368 12.67 9.74 15.86
N TRP A 369 12.17 9.22 14.75
CA TRP A 369 12.29 9.83 13.44
C TRP A 369 11.00 10.56 13.06
N TYR A 370 11.11 11.76 12.51
CA TYR A 370 9.93 12.56 12.14
C TYR A 370 10.23 13.47 10.95
N ARG A 371 9.19 13.83 10.20
CA ARG A 371 9.29 14.81 9.11
C ARG A 371 8.84 16.17 9.60
N ASN A 372 9.74 17.16 9.61
CA ASN A 372 9.38 18.50 10.07
C ASN A 372 8.24 19.11 9.25
N ALA A 373 8.18 18.85 7.94
CA ALA A 373 7.08 19.28 7.08
C ALA A 373 5.69 18.77 7.53
N GLU A 374 5.61 17.58 8.13
CA GLU A 374 4.37 17.02 8.68
C GLU A 374 4.08 17.54 10.09
N MET A 375 5.13 17.81 10.88
CA MET A 375 5.00 18.35 12.23
C MET A 375 4.58 19.83 12.27
N ASN A 376 4.93 20.62 11.25
CA ASN A 376 4.68 22.06 11.21
C ASN A 376 3.19 22.45 11.27
N GLY A 377 2.28 21.54 10.95
CA GLY A 377 0.83 21.77 11.11
C GLY A 377 0.39 21.90 12.57
N ASP A 378 1.22 21.45 13.51
CA ASP A 378 0.96 21.51 14.95
C ASP A 378 2.28 21.74 15.72
N PRO A 379 2.64 23.01 15.99
CA PRO A 379 3.91 23.36 16.64
C PRO A 379 4.13 22.72 18.02
N ASN A 380 3.04 22.30 18.68
CA ASN A 380 3.09 21.70 20.01
C ASN A 380 3.13 20.17 19.97
N ALA A 381 3.01 19.55 18.79
CA ALA A 381 2.92 18.10 18.68
C ALA A 381 4.15 17.38 19.24
N MET A 382 5.38 17.93 19.17
CA MET A 382 6.56 17.27 19.74
C MET A 382 6.74 17.47 21.26
N LYS A 383 5.95 18.35 21.91
CA LYS A 383 6.09 18.64 23.35
C LYS A 383 6.04 17.39 24.24
N PRO A 384 5.11 16.43 24.06
CA PRO A 384 5.04 15.26 24.94
C PRO A 384 6.30 14.38 24.85
N LEU A 385 6.77 14.10 23.64
CA LEU A 385 7.95 13.25 23.43
C LEU A 385 9.23 13.94 23.92
N THR A 386 9.37 15.24 23.66
CA THR A 386 10.51 16.02 24.20
C THR A 386 10.45 16.16 25.72
N ALA A 387 9.28 16.11 26.35
CA ALA A 387 9.16 16.06 27.80
C ALA A 387 9.69 14.74 28.37
N LEU A 388 9.39 13.59 27.73
CA LEU A 388 9.96 12.30 28.12
C LEU A 388 11.49 12.30 28.03
N ALA A 389 12.03 12.87 26.95
CA ALA A 389 13.48 12.92 26.72
C ALA A 389 14.24 13.85 27.69
N LYS A 390 13.56 14.70 28.48
CA LYS A 390 14.23 15.51 29.52
C LYS A 390 14.64 14.67 30.72
N ASP A 391 14.01 13.52 30.94
CA ASP A 391 14.42 12.57 31.98
C ASP A 391 15.56 11.67 31.48
N ASN A 392 16.75 12.26 31.39
CA ASN A 392 17.98 11.58 30.97
C ASN A 392 18.44 10.49 31.97
N ALA A 393 17.88 10.45 33.18
CA ALA A 393 18.23 9.44 34.18
C ALA A 393 17.55 8.09 33.89
N THR A 394 16.42 8.09 33.19
CA THR A 394 15.59 6.90 32.95
C THR A 394 15.40 6.55 31.48
N SER A 395 15.69 7.48 30.55
CA SER A 395 15.45 7.30 29.13
C SER A 395 16.55 7.91 28.25
N THR A 396 17.09 7.11 27.33
CA THR A 396 17.94 7.59 26.23
C THR A 396 17.06 7.68 24.98
N ILE A 397 16.59 8.89 24.66
CA ILE A 397 15.73 9.15 23.50
C ILE A 397 16.41 10.18 22.60
N ASN A 398 16.70 9.81 21.35
CA ASN A 398 17.27 10.69 20.34
C ASN A 398 16.23 11.02 19.28
N PHE A 399 16.28 12.25 18.76
CA PHE A 399 15.36 12.73 17.74
C PHE A 399 16.08 12.98 16.42
N HIS A 400 15.51 12.51 15.31
CA HIS A 400 16.08 12.62 13.98
C HIS A 400 15.06 13.16 12.98
N GLU A 401 15.42 14.25 12.31
CA GLU A 401 14.60 14.82 11.24
C GLU A 401 14.84 14.09 9.92
N ILE A 402 13.76 13.67 9.28
CA ILE A 402 13.75 13.17 7.89
C ILE A 402 13.59 14.37 6.96
N THR A 403 14.67 14.73 6.27
CA THR A 403 14.71 15.84 5.32
C THR A 403 14.47 15.41 3.87
N ASP A 404 14.56 14.11 3.56
CA ASP A 404 14.24 13.60 2.23
C ASP A 404 12.72 13.68 1.98
N TRP A 405 12.35 14.40 0.92
CA TRP A 405 10.94 14.60 0.56
C TRP A 405 10.29 13.32 0.00
N HIS A 406 11.07 12.39 -0.55
CA HIS A 406 10.56 11.10 -1.03
C HIS A 406 10.25 10.14 0.13
N ALA A 407 10.90 10.30 1.28
CA ALA A 407 10.67 9.55 2.50
C ALA A 407 9.42 10.03 3.23
N SER A 408 8.27 9.94 2.57
CA SER A 408 6.94 10.29 3.09
C SER A 408 6.07 9.04 3.24
N GLY A 409 5.07 9.11 4.13
CA GLY A 409 4.19 7.97 4.41
C GLY A 409 4.95 6.70 4.77
N TYR A 410 4.62 5.59 4.10
CA TYR A 410 5.28 4.29 4.27
C TYR A 410 6.81 4.34 4.05
N GLY A 411 7.30 5.26 3.22
CA GLY A 411 8.73 5.43 2.98
C GLY A 411 9.52 5.95 4.19
N ALA A 412 8.86 6.64 5.13
CA ALA A 412 9.53 7.18 6.32
C ALA A 412 10.08 6.06 7.22
N LYS A 413 9.36 4.94 7.35
CA LYS A 413 9.79 3.74 8.09
C LYS A 413 11.07 3.14 7.50
N VAL A 414 11.04 2.90 6.19
CA VAL A 414 12.19 2.34 5.46
C VAL A 414 13.40 3.27 5.57
N PHE A 415 13.18 4.58 5.47
CA PHE A 415 14.24 5.58 5.65
C PHE A 415 14.84 5.53 7.06
N ALA A 416 14.00 5.54 8.10
CA ALA A 416 14.46 5.49 9.50
C ALA A 416 15.29 4.23 9.79
N ILE A 417 14.81 3.06 9.36
CA ILE A 417 15.53 1.78 9.49
C ILE A 417 16.87 1.83 8.74
N TYR A 418 16.88 2.36 7.52
CA TYR A 418 18.08 2.43 6.69
C TYR A 418 19.12 3.42 7.25
N HIS A 419 18.69 4.51 7.91
CA HIS A 419 19.55 5.59 8.40
C HIS A 419 19.78 5.60 9.93
N SER A 420 19.24 4.64 10.67
CA SER A 420 19.40 4.53 12.13
C SER A 420 20.88 4.57 12.56
N TYR A 421 21.17 4.99 13.79
CA TYR A 421 22.50 4.92 14.38
C TYR A 421 22.74 3.60 15.13
N PHE A 422 21.70 2.85 15.45
CA PHE A 422 21.83 1.51 16.03
C PHE A 422 22.25 0.47 14.98
N GLU A 423 23.14 -0.45 15.34
CA GLU A 423 23.53 -1.57 14.48
C GLU A 423 22.44 -2.63 14.41
N ARG A 424 21.83 -2.96 15.57
CA ARG A 424 20.75 -3.93 15.70
C ARG A 424 19.50 -3.18 16.16
N ILE A 425 18.45 -3.24 15.35
CA ILE A 425 17.23 -2.47 15.59
C ILE A 425 16.06 -3.37 15.87
N LEU A 426 15.20 -2.93 16.79
CA LEU A 426 13.78 -3.27 16.82
C LEU A 426 13.03 -2.05 16.28
N PHE A 427 12.62 -2.08 15.02
CA PHE A 427 11.64 -1.12 14.55
C PHE A 427 10.30 -1.40 15.23
N LEU A 428 9.61 -0.35 15.68
CA LEU A 428 8.31 -0.45 16.34
C LEU A 428 7.43 0.73 15.91
N ASP A 429 6.26 0.45 15.33
CA ASP A 429 5.28 1.48 15.02
C ASP A 429 4.77 2.15 16.31
N ALA A 430 4.39 3.43 16.20
CA ALA A 430 4.02 4.24 17.36
C ALA A 430 2.81 3.72 18.15
N ASP A 431 1.93 2.98 17.49
CA ASP A 431 0.71 2.36 17.97
C ASP A 431 0.85 0.84 18.17
N ASN A 432 2.08 0.34 18.25
CA ASN A 432 2.40 -1.04 18.55
C ASN A 432 3.01 -1.19 19.95
N VAL A 433 2.23 -1.71 20.89
CA VAL A 433 2.59 -1.77 22.31
C VAL A 433 3.05 -3.18 22.68
N PRO A 434 4.26 -3.35 23.24
CA PRO A 434 4.68 -4.65 23.75
C PRO A 434 3.94 -5.05 25.03
N SER A 435 3.62 -6.33 25.19
CA SER A 435 3.05 -6.89 26.43
C SER A 435 4.12 -7.16 27.51
N ARG A 436 5.39 -7.24 27.11
CA ARG A 436 6.56 -7.58 27.95
C ARG A 436 7.81 -6.91 27.42
N ASP A 437 8.85 -6.78 28.25
CA ASP A 437 10.12 -6.16 27.84
C ASP A 437 10.70 -6.87 26.60
N PRO A 438 10.84 -6.18 25.45
CA PRO A 438 11.30 -6.80 24.21
C PRO A 438 12.82 -6.99 24.14
N THR A 439 13.59 -6.56 25.15
CA THR A 439 15.07 -6.64 25.15
C THR A 439 15.61 -8.05 24.88
N PHE A 440 14.91 -9.08 25.35
CA PHE A 440 15.32 -10.48 25.15
C PHE A 440 15.41 -10.87 23.66
N LEU A 441 14.69 -10.18 22.75
CA LEU A 441 14.68 -10.47 21.31
C LEU A 441 16.09 -10.40 20.71
N PHE A 442 16.93 -9.47 21.16
CA PHE A 442 18.31 -9.30 20.65
C PHE A 442 19.24 -10.48 20.99
N ASN A 443 18.83 -11.34 21.91
CA ASN A 443 19.55 -12.54 22.31
C ASN A 443 18.76 -13.83 22.03
N SER A 444 17.62 -13.72 21.33
CA SER A 444 16.81 -14.89 20.98
C SER A 444 17.58 -15.78 20.01
N PRO A 445 17.42 -17.12 20.05
CA PRO A 445 18.08 -18.03 19.13
C PRO A 445 17.85 -17.66 17.66
N GLU A 446 16.62 -17.27 17.34
CA GLU A 446 16.17 -16.89 15.99
C GLU A 446 16.95 -15.69 15.47
N PHE A 447 17.11 -14.65 16.31
CA PHE A 447 17.83 -13.44 15.93
C PHE A 447 19.34 -13.62 15.94
N VAL A 448 19.91 -14.30 16.93
CA VAL A 448 21.35 -14.57 16.97
C VAL A 448 21.78 -15.39 15.74
N GLU A 449 21.01 -16.41 15.39
CA GLU A 449 21.30 -17.26 14.24
C GLU A 449 21.12 -16.50 12.91
N LYS A 450 19.97 -15.86 12.69
CA LYS A 450 19.60 -15.31 11.37
C LYS A 450 19.92 -13.83 11.19
N GLY A 451 19.96 -13.05 12.26
CA GLY A 451 20.13 -11.59 12.26
C GLY A 451 18.89 -10.83 11.77
N ALA A 452 17.77 -11.50 11.50
CA ALA A 452 16.50 -10.87 11.13
C ALA A 452 15.33 -11.72 11.62
N VAL A 453 14.35 -11.09 12.28
CA VAL A 453 13.09 -11.71 12.72
C VAL A 453 11.92 -10.85 12.23
N PHE A 454 10.96 -11.50 11.59
CA PHE A 454 9.77 -10.90 11.00
C PHE A 454 8.51 -11.56 11.57
N TRP A 455 7.41 -10.81 11.57
CA TRP A 455 6.12 -11.28 12.07
C TRP A 455 5.10 -11.43 10.94
N PRO A 456 4.24 -12.45 11.01
CA PRO A 456 3.19 -12.65 10.02
C PRO A 456 2.11 -11.58 10.18
N ASP A 457 1.51 -11.22 9.06
CA ASP A 457 0.29 -10.45 8.98
C ASP A 457 -0.96 -11.37 8.99
N PHE A 458 -2.16 -10.80 9.03
CA PHE A 458 -3.41 -11.55 8.89
C PHE A 458 -3.53 -12.29 7.56
N TRP A 459 -2.84 -11.81 6.52
CA TRP A 459 -3.10 -12.30 5.17
C TRP A 459 -2.16 -13.43 4.77
N HIS A 460 -2.78 -14.52 4.38
CA HIS A 460 -2.15 -15.59 3.63
C HIS A 460 -2.53 -15.45 2.14
N PRO A 461 -1.67 -15.82 1.16
CA PRO A 461 -1.92 -15.65 -0.26
C PRO A 461 -3.27 -16.16 -0.79
N GLY A 462 -3.84 -17.19 -0.15
CA GLY A 462 -5.17 -17.72 -0.50
C GLY A 462 -6.33 -16.81 -0.09
N ARG A 463 -6.12 -15.82 0.78
CA ARG A 463 -7.14 -14.96 1.39
C ARG A 463 -6.69 -13.49 1.52
N THR A 464 -5.69 -13.08 0.74
CA THR A 464 -5.13 -11.73 0.77
C THR A 464 -6.06 -10.69 0.17
N ILE A 465 -6.06 -9.49 0.76
CA ILE A 465 -6.71 -8.29 0.21
C ILE A 465 -5.71 -7.34 -0.48
N PHE A 466 -4.44 -7.74 -0.59
CA PHE A 466 -3.32 -6.91 -1.07
C PHE A 466 -2.68 -7.41 -2.37
N ALA A 467 -3.40 -8.25 -3.13
CA ALA A 467 -2.94 -8.79 -4.41
C ALA A 467 -1.62 -9.58 -4.34
N ILE A 468 -1.28 -10.16 -3.18
CA ILE A 468 -0.10 -11.04 -2.98
C ILE A 468 -0.53 -12.52 -3.09
N HIS A 469 -1.21 -12.88 -4.18
CA HIS A 469 -1.64 -14.25 -4.49
C HIS A 469 -0.82 -14.83 -5.65
N SER A 470 -0.97 -16.13 -5.93
CA SER A 470 -0.18 -16.87 -6.93
C SER A 470 -0.27 -16.34 -8.37
N GLU A 471 -1.34 -15.64 -8.71
CA GLU A 471 -1.60 -15.07 -10.04
C GLU A 471 -1.21 -13.59 -10.16
N SER A 472 -0.55 -13.02 -9.14
CA SER A 472 -0.18 -11.61 -9.10
C SER A 472 0.98 -11.27 -10.05
N LEU A 473 0.91 -10.09 -10.67
CA LEU A 473 2.01 -9.50 -11.43
C LEU A 473 3.24 -9.21 -10.55
N LEU A 474 3.08 -9.20 -9.22
CA LEU A 474 4.16 -9.04 -8.27
C LEU A 474 5.33 -10.00 -8.55
N TRP A 475 5.03 -11.28 -8.75
CA TRP A 475 6.04 -12.33 -8.90
C TRP A 475 6.88 -12.16 -10.15
N GLU A 476 6.27 -11.70 -11.24
CA GLU A 476 6.99 -11.32 -12.46
C GLU A 476 7.82 -10.04 -12.25
N LEU A 477 7.27 -9.04 -11.57
CA LEU A 477 7.97 -7.78 -11.29
C LEU A 477 9.25 -8.00 -10.49
N VAL A 478 9.17 -8.76 -9.39
CA VAL A 478 10.33 -9.04 -8.53
C VAL A 478 11.18 -10.20 -9.04
N ASP A 479 10.78 -10.87 -10.13
CA ASP A 479 11.49 -11.99 -10.76
C ASP A 479 11.73 -13.12 -9.73
N MET A 480 10.62 -13.60 -9.16
CA MET A 480 10.61 -14.66 -8.15
C MET A 480 9.46 -15.63 -8.41
N PRO A 481 9.63 -16.94 -8.11
CA PRO A 481 8.51 -17.85 -8.01
C PRO A 481 7.53 -17.39 -6.94
N PHE A 482 6.25 -17.75 -7.11
CA PHE A 482 5.26 -17.61 -6.04
C PHE A 482 5.70 -18.40 -4.80
N ILE A 483 5.58 -17.77 -3.62
CA ILE A 483 5.88 -18.39 -2.33
C ILE A 483 4.63 -18.34 -1.47
N ASN A 484 4.13 -19.53 -1.14
CA ASN A 484 2.94 -19.72 -0.30
C ASN A 484 3.32 -19.67 1.19
N MET A 485 3.37 -18.47 1.75
CA MET A 485 3.58 -18.21 3.18
C MET A 485 2.81 -16.95 3.59
N PHE A 486 2.64 -16.72 4.89
CA PHE A 486 2.07 -15.46 5.38
C PHE A 486 2.79 -14.24 4.82
N GLU A 487 2.02 -13.20 4.52
CA GLU A 487 2.55 -11.86 4.33
C GLU A 487 3.21 -11.39 5.62
N GLN A 488 4.17 -10.48 5.50
CA GLN A 488 4.87 -9.89 6.63
C GLN A 488 4.19 -8.60 7.08
N GLU A 489 4.05 -8.39 8.38
CA GLU A 489 3.65 -7.11 8.98
C GLU A 489 4.92 -6.30 9.28
N SER A 490 4.94 -5.02 8.90
CA SER A 490 6.07 -4.11 9.11
C SER A 490 5.94 -3.25 10.37
N GLY A 491 4.87 -3.41 11.14
CA GLY A 491 4.64 -2.75 12.42
C GLY A 491 5.71 -3.04 13.49
N GLN A 492 6.44 -4.13 13.33
CA GLN A 492 7.63 -4.43 14.10
C GLN A 492 8.58 -5.33 13.31
N ILE A 493 9.86 -5.00 13.35
CA ILE A 493 10.89 -5.69 12.57
C ILE A 493 12.18 -5.69 13.38
N LEU A 494 12.80 -6.86 13.56
CA LEU A 494 14.08 -6.98 14.27
C LEU A 494 15.19 -7.29 13.26
N ILE A 495 16.18 -6.40 13.10
CA ILE A 495 17.22 -6.53 12.07
C ILE A 495 18.60 -6.16 12.63
N ASP A 496 19.59 -7.00 12.36
CA ASP A 496 21.01 -6.64 12.36
C ASP A 496 21.36 -5.99 11.02
N ARG A 497 21.48 -4.67 11.01
CA ARG A 497 21.66 -3.86 9.80
C ARG A 497 23.00 -4.14 9.14
N ARG A 498 24.05 -4.43 9.92
CA ARG A 498 25.38 -4.73 9.39
C ARG A 498 25.38 -6.06 8.66
N ARG A 499 24.72 -7.10 9.20
CA ARG A 499 24.58 -8.41 8.54
C ARG A 499 23.69 -8.34 7.31
N HIS A 500 22.66 -7.49 7.30
CA HIS A 500 21.65 -7.41 6.26
C HIS A 500 21.69 -6.13 5.42
N ALA A 501 22.88 -5.57 5.21
CA ALA A 501 23.07 -4.34 4.45
C ALA A 501 22.55 -4.42 3.00
N VAL A 502 22.76 -5.56 2.33
CA VAL A 502 22.33 -5.76 0.92
C VAL A 502 20.80 -5.91 0.80
N PRO A 503 20.11 -6.73 1.62
CA PRO A 503 18.66 -6.72 1.67
C PRO A 503 18.06 -5.35 1.97
N LEU A 504 18.66 -4.59 2.89
CA LEU A 504 18.20 -3.23 3.21
C LEU A 504 18.35 -2.26 2.02
N GLU A 505 19.41 -2.38 1.22
CA GLU A 505 19.53 -1.62 -0.03
C GLU A 505 18.43 -1.99 -1.04
N LEU A 506 18.09 -3.28 -1.12
CA LEU A 506 17.02 -3.74 -2.00
C LEU A 506 15.63 -3.25 -1.53
N VAL A 507 15.36 -3.24 -0.22
CA VAL A 507 14.11 -2.63 0.32
C VAL A 507 14.05 -1.14 -0.02
N LYS A 508 15.14 -0.41 0.22
CA LYS A 508 15.25 1.02 -0.15
C LYS A 508 14.99 1.22 -1.64
N PHE A 509 15.54 0.36 -2.51
CA PHE A 509 15.24 0.40 -3.95
C PHE A 509 13.75 0.17 -4.22
N TYR A 510 13.13 -0.85 -3.64
CA TYR A 510 11.69 -1.12 -3.82
C TYR A 510 10.81 0.05 -3.41
N THR A 511 11.15 0.72 -2.31
CA THR A 511 10.38 1.86 -1.79
C THR A 511 10.54 3.14 -2.60
N PHE A 512 11.78 3.48 -2.99
CA PHE A 512 12.09 4.79 -3.56
C PHE A 512 12.28 4.80 -5.08
N HIS A 513 12.33 3.63 -5.73
CA HIS A 513 12.42 3.58 -7.19
C HIS A 513 11.21 4.26 -7.84
N ARG A 514 11.46 4.97 -8.94
CA ARG A 514 10.44 5.63 -9.75
C ARG A 514 10.56 5.21 -11.22
N PRO A 515 9.45 4.86 -11.89
CA PRO A 515 8.08 4.79 -11.37
C PRO A 515 7.91 3.70 -10.31
N SER A 516 7.03 3.93 -9.32
CA SER A 516 6.69 2.94 -8.29
C SER A 516 5.69 1.93 -8.87
N HIS A 517 6.17 0.78 -9.32
CA HIS A 517 5.31 -0.26 -9.86
C HIS A 517 4.39 -0.84 -8.76
N PHE A 518 4.89 -0.95 -7.51
CA PHE A 518 4.11 -1.43 -6.38
C PHE A 518 2.87 -0.56 -6.13
N ASP A 519 3.03 0.76 -6.07
CA ASP A 519 1.91 1.68 -5.82
C ASP A 519 1.02 1.85 -7.05
N TYR A 520 1.63 2.07 -8.22
CA TYR A 520 0.89 2.34 -9.46
C TYR A 520 0.02 1.14 -9.87
N MET A 521 0.56 -0.07 -9.75
CA MET A 521 -0.15 -1.31 -10.09
C MET A 521 -0.78 -1.99 -8.87
N LYS A 522 -0.66 -1.41 -7.66
CA LYS A 522 -1.24 -1.91 -6.41
C LYS A 522 -0.88 -3.36 -6.09
N LEU A 523 0.40 -3.70 -6.28
CA LEU A 523 0.91 -5.07 -6.12
C LEU A 523 1.30 -5.42 -4.68
N VAL A 524 1.55 -4.40 -3.86
CA VAL A 524 1.83 -4.48 -2.42
C VAL A 524 1.22 -3.24 -1.77
N HIS A 525 0.81 -3.32 -0.50
CA HIS A 525 0.34 -2.16 0.25
C HIS A 525 1.49 -1.52 1.04
N GLY A 526 2.09 -0.46 0.48
CA GLY A 526 3.15 0.28 1.16
C GLY A 526 4.42 -0.54 1.37
N ASP A 527 5.02 -0.40 2.56
CA ASP A 527 6.27 -1.04 2.96
C ASP A 527 6.10 -2.46 3.53
N LYS A 528 4.87 -2.80 3.93
CA LYS A 528 4.45 -4.02 4.64
C LYS A 528 5.26 -5.26 4.31
N ASP A 529 5.26 -5.68 3.04
CA ASP A 529 5.84 -6.96 2.61
C ASP A 529 7.18 -6.80 1.87
N LEU A 530 7.67 -5.55 1.72
CA LEU A 530 8.89 -5.27 0.95
C LEU A 530 10.14 -5.87 1.59
N PHE A 531 10.20 -5.94 2.93
CA PHE A 531 11.32 -6.58 3.62
C PHE A 531 11.33 -8.09 3.36
N ARG A 532 10.20 -8.77 3.55
CA ARG A 532 10.09 -10.20 3.21
C ARG A 532 10.48 -10.48 1.75
N LEU A 533 9.99 -9.69 0.80
CA LEU A 533 10.31 -9.85 -0.62
C LEU A 533 11.81 -9.69 -0.90
N ALA A 534 12.46 -8.67 -0.32
CA ALA A 534 13.90 -8.45 -0.51
C ALA A 534 14.74 -9.61 0.05
N TRP A 535 14.40 -10.11 1.25
CA TRP A 535 15.11 -11.25 1.86
C TRP A 535 14.94 -12.52 1.04
N LEU A 536 13.71 -12.81 0.58
CA LEU A 536 13.43 -13.97 -0.27
C LEU A 536 14.10 -13.86 -1.64
N LYS A 537 14.15 -12.65 -2.24
CA LYS A 537 14.84 -12.40 -3.52
C LYS A 537 16.32 -12.71 -3.44
N LEU A 538 16.96 -12.34 -2.33
CA LEU A 538 18.39 -12.52 -2.13
C LEU A 538 18.76 -13.87 -1.52
N GLY A 539 17.79 -14.59 -0.95
CA GLY A 539 18.05 -15.78 -0.14
C GLY A 539 18.76 -15.44 1.17
N ALA A 540 18.52 -14.24 1.70
CA ALA A 540 19.07 -13.79 2.97
C ALA A 540 18.40 -14.54 4.14
N PRO A 541 19.14 -14.93 5.19
CA PRO A 541 18.57 -15.62 6.33
C PRO A 541 17.64 -14.70 7.14
N PHE A 542 16.44 -15.18 7.45
CA PHE A 542 15.53 -14.55 8.41
C PHE A 542 14.71 -15.65 9.11
N HIS A 543 14.12 -15.31 10.25
CA HIS A 543 13.11 -16.10 10.91
C HIS A 543 11.75 -15.41 10.75
N MET A 544 10.75 -16.14 10.25
CA MET A 544 9.35 -15.70 10.31
C MET A 544 8.71 -16.36 11.52
N ILE A 545 8.10 -15.58 12.41
CA ILE A 545 7.35 -16.15 13.54
C ILE A 545 6.24 -17.05 13.01
N GLU A 546 6.19 -18.29 13.53
CA GLU A 546 5.29 -19.33 13.02
C GLU A 546 3.86 -19.19 13.58
N ALA A 547 3.72 -18.63 14.78
CA ALA A 547 2.42 -18.42 15.41
C ALA A 547 1.57 -17.42 14.60
N PRO A 548 0.37 -17.82 14.13
CA PRO A 548 -0.52 -16.90 13.42
C PRO A 548 -0.91 -15.71 14.30
N PRO A 549 -1.20 -14.54 13.71
CA PRO A 549 -1.68 -13.41 14.50
C PRO A 549 -3.03 -13.70 15.17
N ALA A 550 -3.22 -13.17 16.36
CA ALA A 550 -4.47 -13.11 17.08
C ALA A 550 -5.10 -11.71 16.94
N LEU A 551 -6.29 -11.50 17.50
CA LEU A 551 -6.98 -10.21 17.48
C LEU A 551 -7.43 -9.80 18.87
N ALA A 552 -7.02 -8.62 19.32
CA ALA A 552 -7.62 -8.00 20.50
C ALA A 552 -8.76 -7.07 20.07
N GLY A 553 -9.86 -7.12 20.82
CA GLY A 553 -11.08 -6.41 20.46
C GLY A 553 -12.12 -6.40 21.56
N LYS A 554 -13.29 -5.86 21.20
CA LYS A 554 -14.44 -5.73 22.09
C LYS A 554 -15.51 -6.74 21.71
N THR A 555 -16.13 -7.35 22.71
CA THR A 555 -17.31 -8.21 22.53
C THR A 555 -18.52 -7.52 23.14
N ILE A 556 -19.60 -7.38 22.36
CA ILE A 556 -20.89 -6.84 22.80
C ILE A 556 -21.96 -7.83 22.34
N ASN A 557 -22.78 -8.35 23.26
CA ASN A 557 -23.84 -9.33 22.95
C ASN A 557 -23.36 -10.50 22.06
N GLU A 558 -22.23 -11.12 22.40
CA GLU A 558 -21.56 -12.19 21.62
C GLU A 558 -20.99 -11.78 20.25
N SER A 559 -21.22 -10.55 19.80
CA SER A 559 -20.63 -9.97 18.59
C SER A 559 -19.22 -9.46 18.92
N PHE A 560 -18.20 -10.13 18.42
CA PHE A 560 -16.81 -9.69 18.53
C PHE A 560 -16.46 -8.66 17.46
N CYS A 561 -15.59 -7.71 17.79
CA CYS A 561 -14.99 -6.78 16.85
C CYS A 561 -13.50 -6.59 17.16
N GLY A 562 -12.65 -7.23 16.37
CA GLY A 562 -11.19 -7.08 16.46
C GLY A 562 -10.74 -5.74 15.89
N LEU A 563 -9.91 -5.01 16.65
CA LEU A 563 -9.42 -3.67 16.32
C LEU A 563 -7.90 -3.52 16.49
N THR A 564 -7.24 -4.58 16.98
CA THR A 564 -5.81 -4.63 17.26
C THR A 564 -5.28 -5.98 16.81
N MET A 565 -4.23 -5.97 15.99
CA MET A 565 -3.49 -7.18 15.64
C MET A 565 -2.60 -7.57 16.82
N VAL A 566 -2.68 -8.84 17.21
CA VAL A 566 -1.87 -9.39 18.29
C VAL A 566 -0.88 -10.38 17.70
N GLN A 567 0.39 -10.21 18.04
CA GLN A 567 1.48 -11.00 17.47
C GLN A 567 2.36 -11.58 18.57
N HIS A 568 2.93 -12.74 18.28
CA HIS A 568 3.55 -13.60 19.27
C HIS A 568 5.07 -13.58 19.15
N ASP A 569 5.76 -14.09 20.17
CA ASP A 569 7.16 -14.49 20.06
C ASP A 569 7.31 -15.88 19.40
N ALA A 570 8.55 -16.38 19.35
CA ALA A 570 8.86 -17.71 18.81
C ALA A 570 8.37 -18.87 19.71
N GLN A 571 7.96 -18.57 20.94
CA GLN A 571 7.39 -19.53 21.89
C GLN A 571 5.85 -19.59 21.78
N GLY A 572 5.23 -18.68 21.01
CA GLY A 572 3.78 -18.58 20.84
C GLY A 572 3.10 -17.68 21.88
N GLU A 573 3.86 -16.97 22.72
CA GLU A 573 3.31 -16.06 23.73
C GLU A 573 3.06 -14.68 23.13
N VAL A 574 1.98 -14.02 23.55
CA VAL A 574 1.64 -12.67 23.08
C VAL A 574 2.77 -11.69 23.43
N LEU A 575 3.28 -10.97 22.42
CA LEU A 575 4.36 -10.00 22.59
C LEU A 575 3.98 -8.60 22.11
N PHE A 576 3.27 -8.47 20.99
CA PHE A 576 2.98 -7.17 20.37
C PHE A 576 1.48 -6.98 20.17
N LEU A 577 0.97 -5.80 20.54
CA LEU A 577 -0.41 -5.38 20.35
C LEU A 577 -0.44 -4.12 19.46
N HIS A 578 -0.66 -4.34 18.16
CA HIS A 578 -0.62 -3.31 17.13
C HIS A 578 -2.02 -2.76 16.81
N ARG A 579 -2.30 -1.53 17.25
CA ARG A 579 -3.59 -0.83 17.04
C ARG A 579 -3.72 -0.29 15.61
N ASN A 580 -3.87 -1.20 14.65
CA ASN A 580 -4.01 -0.89 13.23
C ASN A 580 -5.30 -0.13 12.85
N SER A 581 -6.31 -0.09 13.74
CA SER A 581 -7.58 0.61 13.55
C SER A 581 -7.73 1.79 14.52
N HIS A 582 -8.11 1.52 15.78
CA HIS A 582 -8.37 2.55 16.79
C HIS A 582 -7.07 2.98 17.50
N LYS A 583 -6.35 3.90 16.86
CA LYS A 583 -5.15 4.57 17.38
C LYS A 583 -5.46 5.34 18.66
N LEU A 584 -4.50 5.43 19.57
CA LEU A 584 -4.62 6.25 20.78
C LEU A 584 -4.42 7.73 20.43
N MET A 585 -5.45 8.52 20.69
CA MET A 585 -5.51 9.94 20.38
C MET A 585 -5.38 10.82 21.63
N GLY A 586 -5.62 10.27 22.83
CA GLY A 586 -5.68 11.03 24.08
C GLY A 586 -6.85 12.01 24.14
N GLU A 587 -7.79 11.91 23.20
CA GLU A 587 -8.97 12.75 23.07
C GLU A 587 -10.16 11.91 22.60
N PRO A 588 -11.41 12.33 22.89
CA PRO A 588 -12.58 11.57 22.46
C PRO A 588 -12.64 11.46 20.94
N LEU A 589 -13.03 10.28 20.44
CA LEU A 589 -13.26 10.08 19.02
C LEU A 589 -14.45 10.94 18.56
N ARG A 590 -14.22 11.82 17.57
CA ARG A 590 -15.21 12.77 17.06
C ARG A 590 -15.53 12.50 15.59
N ALA A 591 -16.75 12.86 15.19
CA ALA A 591 -17.18 12.77 13.81
C ALA A 591 -16.26 13.58 12.89
N GLU A 592 -16.01 13.04 11.70
CA GLU A 592 -15.23 13.75 10.70
C GLU A 592 -15.94 15.04 10.28
N ILE A 593 -15.14 16.07 10.01
CA ILE A 593 -15.64 17.42 9.80
C ILE A 593 -15.29 17.86 8.40
N ASP A 594 -16.27 18.33 7.63
CA ASP A 594 -16.00 18.99 6.36
C ASP A 594 -15.25 20.31 6.62
N TYR A 595 -13.92 20.24 6.53
CA TYR A 595 -13.02 21.36 6.75
C TYR A 595 -13.31 22.53 5.82
N ARG A 596 -13.79 22.28 4.59
CA ARG A 596 -14.14 23.34 3.65
C ARG A 596 -15.38 24.08 4.13
N SER A 597 -16.42 23.35 4.51
CA SER A 597 -17.64 23.94 5.08
C SER A 597 -17.34 24.68 6.39
N ARG A 598 -16.48 24.11 7.24
CA ARG A 598 -16.05 24.74 8.50
C ARG A 598 -15.25 26.02 8.27
N ALA A 599 -14.31 26.02 7.32
CA ALA A 599 -13.54 27.20 6.96
C ALA A 599 -14.43 28.31 6.37
N ILE A 600 -15.42 27.95 5.55
CA ILE A 600 -16.43 28.89 5.05
C ILE A 600 -17.24 29.47 6.21
N ALA A 601 -17.70 28.65 7.15
CA ALA A 601 -18.44 29.11 8.33
C ALA A 601 -17.62 30.05 9.21
N ARG A 602 -16.35 29.72 9.48
CA ARG A 602 -15.40 30.58 10.19
C ARG A 602 -15.23 31.92 9.47
N SER A 603 -15.06 31.91 8.15
CA SER A 603 -14.92 33.13 7.34
C SER A 603 -16.18 34.02 7.40
N ARG A 604 -17.36 33.43 7.32
CA ARG A 604 -18.65 34.14 7.47
C ARG A 604 -18.77 34.77 8.86
N LYS A 605 -18.47 34.01 9.91
CA LYS A 605 -18.52 34.48 11.29
C LYS A 605 -17.53 35.63 11.55
N LYS A 606 -16.30 35.52 11.03
CA LYS A 606 -15.31 36.62 11.05
C LYS A 606 -15.89 37.87 10.38
N ALA A 607 -16.51 37.73 9.21
CA ALA A 607 -17.12 38.87 8.51
C ALA A 607 -18.28 39.50 9.30
N GLU A 608 -19.14 38.68 9.94
CA GLU A 608 -20.24 39.14 10.80
C GLU A 608 -19.74 39.92 12.02
N ILE A 609 -18.72 39.42 12.72
CA ILE A 609 -18.10 40.10 13.86
C ILE A 609 -17.55 41.45 13.41
N ARG A 610 -16.79 41.49 12.32
CA ARG A 610 -16.25 42.75 11.78
C ARG A 610 -17.36 43.73 11.38
N GLN A 611 -18.46 43.25 10.82
CA GLN A 611 -19.61 44.10 10.48
C GLN A 611 -20.31 44.66 11.72
N ARG A 612 -20.43 43.85 12.79
CA ARG A 612 -21.00 44.27 14.07
C ARG A 612 -20.17 45.37 14.72
N TYR A 613 -18.85 45.20 14.81
CA TYR A 613 -17.94 46.20 15.36
C TYR A 613 -18.00 47.53 14.58
N ARG A 614 -18.08 47.46 13.24
CA ARG A 614 -18.29 48.65 12.39
C ARG A 614 -19.59 49.38 12.70
N LYS A 615 -20.70 48.66 12.89
CA LYS A 615 -22.00 49.26 13.23
C LYS A 615 -22.01 49.90 14.63
N GLU A 616 -21.26 49.32 15.56
CA GLU A 616 -21.13 49.81 16.94
C GLU A 616 -20.09 50.93 17.10
N GLY A 617 -19.38 51.32 16.03
CA GLY A 617 -18.31 52.32 16.09
C GLY A 617 -17.07 51.85 16.86
N LYS A 618 -16.90 50.54 17.06
CA LYS A 618 -15.76 49.95 17.78
C LYS A 618 -14.60 49.68 16.82
N GLU A 619 -13.38 49.71 17.36
CA GLU A 619 -12.17 49.31 16.65
C GLU A 619 -12.23 47.82 16.31
N ILE A 620 -11.94 47.47 15.05
CA ILE A 620 -12.06 46.09 14.57
C ILE A 620 -10.86 45.27 15.08
N PRO A 621 -11.08 44.11 15.73
CA PRO A 621 -9.98 43.28 16.20
C PRO A 621 -9.05 42.83 15.06
N PRO A 622 -7.74 42.70 15.32
CA PRO A 622 -6.80 42.11 14.38
C PRO A 622 -7.18 40.65 14.08
N TRP A 623 -6.72 40.13 12.93
CA TRP A 623 -7.09 38.79 12.47
C TRP A 623 -6.79 37.69 13.49
N SER A 624 -5.66 37.76 14.20
CA SER A 624 -5.31 36.77 15.23
C SER A 624 -6.31 36.71 16.38
N GLU A 625 -6.82 37.85 16.83
CA GLU A 625 -7.81 37.94 17.91
C GLU A 625 -9.20 37.53 17.42
N LEU A 626 -9.55 37.93 16.19
CA LEU A 626 -10.79 37.52 15.54
C LEU A 626 -10.86 36.00 15.35
N ASP A 627 -9.74 35.38 15.02
CA ASP A 627 -9.58 33.95 14.86
C ASP A 627 -9.75 33.23 16.21
N ALA A 628 -9.14 33.76 17.27
CA ALA A 628 -9.30 33.24 18.63
C ALA A 628 -10.76 33.33 19.11
N ILE A 629 -11.47 34.43 18.84
CA ILE A 629 -12.89 34.59 19.18
C ILE A 629 -13.76 33.57 18.44
N VAL A 630 -13.57 33.44 17.12
CA VAL A 630 -14.35 32.50 16.31
C VAL A 630 -14.07 31.05 16.70
N GLN A 631 -12.82 30.74 17.03
CA GLN A 631 -12.43 29.42 17.50
C GLN A 631 -12.99 29.10 18.90
N ALA A 632 -13.06 30.09 19.80
CA ALA A 632 -13.63 29.93 21.14
C ALA A 632 -15.16 29.71 21.11
N GLU A 633 -15.86 30.25 20.12
CA GLU A 633 -17.31 30.03 19.92
C GLU A 633 -17.62 28.73 19.15
N GLU A 634 -16.60 28.01 18.67
CA GLU A 634 -16.81 26.86 17.81
C GLU A 634 -17.08 25.60 18.62
N THR A 635 -18.26 25.00 18.41
CA THR A 635 -18.57 23.71 19.01
C THR A 635 -17.69 22.63 18.37
N PRO A 636 -17.04 21.75 19.16
CA PRO A 636 -16.40 20.56 18.64
C PRO A 636 -17.41 19.68 17.89
N ALA A 637 -16.92 18.86 16.96
CA ALA A 637 -17.75 17.83 16.36
C ALA A 637 -18.30 16.87 17.43
N PRO A 638 -19.48 16.29 17.20
CA PRO A 638 -20.07 15.32 18.12
C PRO A 638 -19.10 14.14 18.32
N THR A 639 -19.04 13.65 19.56
CA THR A 639 -18.32 12.43 19.88
C THR A 639 -19.05 11.23 19.30
N LEU A 640 -18.31 10.30 18.69
CA LEU A 640 -18.86 9.10 18.07
C LEU A 640 -19.11 7.98 19.09
N GLU A 641 -18.36 7.99 20.19
CA GLU A 641 -18.42 6.96 21.22
C GLU A 641 -18.85 7.57 22.56
N PRO A 642 -19.59 6.82 23.40
CA PRO A 642 -19.93 7.26 24.74
C PRO A 642 -18.66 7.34 25.61
N PRO A 643 -18.62 8.25 26.59
CA PRO A 643 -17.49 8.33 27.52
C PRO A 643 -17.37 7.06 28.36
N GLU A 644 -16.14 6.61 28.58
CA GLU A 644 -15.87 5.44 29.41
C GLU A 644 -16.01 5.77 30.91
N PRO A 645 -16.41 4.81 31.77
CA PRO A 645 -16.63 5.05 33.19
C PRO A 645 -15.39 5.51 33.97
N ASP A 646 -14.20 5.17 33.48
CA ASP A 646 -12.92 5.57 34.07
C ASP A 646 -12.49 7.00 33.72
N GLY A 647 -13.25 7.67 32.84
CA GLY A 647 -13.04 9.06 32.45
C GLY A 647 -11.91 9.28 31.44
N TYR A 648 -11.26 8.23 30.94
CA TYR A 648 -10.25 8.40 29.91
C TYR A 648 -10.90 8.64 28.53
N PRO A 649 -10.29 9.48 27.66
CA PRO A 649 -10.95 9.94 26.44
C PRO A 649 -11.07 8.88 25.35
N ASP A 650 -10.04 8.05 25.15
CA ASP A 650 -10.07 6.93 24.21
C ASP A 650 -10.97 5.81 24.76
N SER A 651 -11.65 5.05 23.91
CA SER A 651 -12.48 3.92 24.33
C SER A 651 -11.66 2.69 24.73
N ILE A 652 -12.27 1.81 25.54
CA ILE A 652 -11.69 0.51 25.86
C ILE A 652 -11.82 -0.39 24.65
N VAL A 653 -10.68 -0.84 24.12
CA VAL A 653 -10.60 -1.73 22.96
C VAL A 653 -10.29 -3.17 23.36
N TRP A 654 -9.36 -3.39 24.28
CA TRP A 654 -8.89 -4.74 24.63
C TRP A 654 -9.72 -5.33 25.77
N THR A 655 -10.87 -5.93 25.44
CA THR A 655 -11.65 -6.71 26.42
C THR A 655 -11.50 -8.21 26.21
N HIS A 656 -11.38 -8.65 24.96
CA HIS A 656 -11.19 -10.06 24.60
C HIS A 656 -10.03 -10.22 23.63
N LEU A 657 -9.33 -11.34 23.75
CA LEU A 657 -8.35 -11.82 22.79
C LEU A 657 -8.95 -12.99 22.02
N LEU A 658 -9.01 -12.87 20.69
CA LEU A 658 -9.43 -13.91 19.77
C LEU A 658 -8.19 -14.60 19.20
N SER A 659 -7.95 -15.82 19.63
CA SER A 659 -6.76 -16.62 19.32
C SER A 659 -7.09 -17.76 18.37
N PHE A 660 -6.15 -18.09 17.48
CA PHE A 660 -6.28 -19.25 16.60
C PHE A 660 -5.91 -20.53 17.36
N ASN A 661 -6.73 -21.56 17.22
CA ASN A 661 -6.52 -22.84 17.87
C ASN A 661 -5.31 -23.56 17.24
N LYS A 662 -4.29 -23.83 18.05
CA LYS A 662 -3.07 -24.56 17.64
C LYS A 662 -3.32 -25.94 17.04
N ASP A 663 -4.43 -26.59 17.40
CA ASP A 663 -4.79 -27.92 16.89
C ASP A 663 -5.48 -27.82 15.51
N SER A 664 -5.88 -26.61 15.09
CA SER A 664 -6.45 -26.37 13.77
C SER A 664 -5.36 -26.27 12.71
N LYS A 665 -5.67 -26.76 11.52
CA LYS A 665 -4.77 -26.62 10.37
C LYS A 665 -4.72 -25.16 9.92
N GLN A 666 -3.53 -24.69 9.56
CA GLN A 666 -3.32 -23.32 9.07
C GLN A 666 -4.21 -22.91 7.89
N GLU A 667 -4.64 -23.85 7.05
CA GLU A 667 -5.59 -23.60 5.95
C GLU A 667 -6.95 -23.04 6.41
N ASN A 668 -7.31 -23.29 7.68
CA ASN A 668 -8.52 -22.80 8.33
C ASN A 668 -8.33 -21.45 9.02
N TYR A 669 -7.11 -20.91 9.05
CA TYR A 669 -6.88 -19.56 9.55
C TYR A 669 -7.44 -18.55 8.55
N TYR A 670 -8.47 -17.82 8.97
CA TYR A 670 -9.09 -16.76 8.18
C TYR A 670 -9.62 -15.64 9.06
N VAL A 671 -9.10 -14.44 8.81
CA VAL A 671 -9.57 -13.19 9.40
C VAL A 671 -10.51 -12.53 8.40
N GLU A 672 -11.78 -12.36 8.78
CA GLU A 672 -12.77 -11.65 7.99
C GLU A 672 -12.72 -10.16 8.28
N THR A 673 -13.17 -9.37 7.31
CA THR A 673 -13.51 -7.95 7.50
C THR A 673 -15.02 -7.81 7.33
N TYR A 674 -15.71 -7.30 8.35
CA TYR A 674 -17.17 -7.19 8.34
C TYR A 674 -17.64 -5.95 9.10
N ASN A 675 -18.89 -5.55 8.85
CA ASN A 675 -19.60 -4.62 9.70
C ASN A 675 -20.45 -5.37 10.74
N ALA A 676 -20.46 -4.88 11.97
CA ALA A 676 -21.13 -5.52 13.10
C ALA A 676 -22.26 -4.65 13.69
N ASP A 677 -22.97 -3.90 12.84
CA ASP A 677 -24.20 -3.20 13.22
C ASP A 677 -25.28 -4.21 13.72
N PRO A 678 -26.07 -3.86 14.76
CA PRO A 678 -26.07 -2.60 15.50
C PRO A 678 -25.12 -2.57 16.71
N GLU A 679 -24.41 -3.66 17.02
CA GLU A 679 -23.52 -3.71 18.20
C GLU A 679 -22.34 -2.74 18.08
N PHE A 680 -21.85 -2.53 16.85
CA PHE A 680 -20.82 -1.55 16.52
C PHE A 680 -21.31 -0.59 15.43
N PRO A 681 -20.84 0.67 15.40
CA PRO A 681 -21.27 1.64 14.40
C PRO A 681 -21.09 1.13 12.96
N LYS A 682 -22.01 1.48 12.06
CA LYS A 682 -21.91 1.10 10.64
C LYS A 682 -20.61 1.53 9.94
N SER A 683 -20.01 2.64 10.39
CA SER A 683 -18.74 3.15 9.89
C SER A 683 -17.52 2.39 10.40
N GLN A 684 -17.68 1.51 11.40
CA GLN A 684 -16.59 0.74 11.98
C GLN A 684 -16.46 -0.60 11.26
N ASN A 685 -15.26 -0.86 10.75
CA ASN A 685 -14.88 -2.17 10.24
C ASN A 685 -14.32 -3.01 11.37
N CYS A 686 -14.83 -4.23 11.50
CA CYS A 686 -14.39 -5.22 12.46
C CYS A 686 -13.56 -6.29 11.75
N TYR A 687 -12.53 -6.78 12.43
CA TYR A 687 -11.70 -7.89 11.96
C TYR A 687 -11.90 -9.13 12.82
N GLY A 688 -11.66 -10.30 12.24
CA GLY A 688 -11.65 -11.58 12.94
C GLY A 688 -12.87 -12.42 12.62
N GLN A 689 -13.53 -12.95 13.64
CA GLN A 689 -14.70 -13.80 13.51
C GLN A 689 -15.82 -13.24 14.40
N ARG A 690 -16.96 -12.84 13.81
CA ARG A 690 -18.02 -12.15 14.56
C ARG A 690 -18.59 -13.02 15.69
N ASN A 691 -18.92 -14.27 15.37
CA ASN A 691 -19.57 -15.22 16.28
C ASN A 691 -18.56 -16.25 16.81
N VAL A 692 -17.74 -15.85 17.78
CA VAL A 692 -16.63 -16.68 18.28
C VAL A 692 -17.12 -17.98 18.91
N SER A 693 -18.23 -17.95 19.65
CA SER A 693 -18.81 -19.12 20.32
C SER A 693 -19.23 -20.26 19.38
N LYS A 694 -19.31 -20.00 18.06
CA LYS A 694 -19.66 -20.99 17.03
C LYS A 694 -18.48 -21.37 16.14
N ASN A 695 -17.29 -20.82 16.39
CA ASN A 695 -16.11 -21.06 15.57
C ASN A 695 -15.29 -22.23 16.14
N GLU A 696 -14.96 -23.22 15.30
CA GLU A 696 -14.16 -24.39 15.71
C GLU A 696 -12.65 -24.12 15.72
N HIS A 697 -12.22 -23.05 15.04
CA HIS A 697 -10.81 -22.73 14.78
C HIS A 697 -10.30 -21.54 15.58
N PHE A 698 -11.18 -20.68 16.09
CA PHE A 698 -10.85 -19.55 16.92
C PHE A 698 -11.56 -19.65 18.26
N TYR A 699 -10.88 -19.23 19.32
CA TYR A 699 -11.46 -19.12 20.65
C TYR A 699 -11.20 -17.73 21.23
N ALA A 700 -12.12 -17.25 22.06
CA ALA A 700 -11.95 -15.99 22.77
C ALA A 700 -11.63 -16.24 24.24
N GLU A 701 -10.75 -15.42 24.77
CA GLU A 701 -10.42 -15.34 26.20
C GLU A 701 -10.53 -13.89 26.66
N GLU A 702 -10.87 -13.67 27.93
CA GLU A 702 -10.94 -12.32 28.49
C GLU A 702 -9.52 -11.80 28.73
N VAL A 703 -9.26 -10.57 28.28
CA VAL A 703 -7.95 -9.92 28.49
C VAL A 703 -7.65 -9.73 29.99
N ALA A 704 -8.69 -9.68 30.83
CA ALA A 704 -8.57 -9.62 32.29
C ALA A 704 -7.82 -10.82 32.90
N ASP A 705 -7.85 -11.98 32.23
CA ASP A 705 -7.19 -13.21 32.68
C ASP A 705 -5.76 -13.35 32.14
N LEU A 706 -5.34 -12.43 31.28
CA LEU A 706 -4.02 -12.46 30.64
C LEU A 706 -2.96 -11.71 31.46
N PRO A 707 -1.66 -12.04 31.28
CA PRO A 707 -0.56 -11.40 32.02
C PRO A 707 -0.46 -9.88 31.84
N PHE A 708 -1.10 -9.32 30.82
CA PHE A 708 -1.08 -7.90 30.46
C PHE A 708 -2.45 -7.21 30.64
N ALA A 709 -3.34 -7.75 31.49
CA ALA A 709 -4.69 -7.22 31.74
C ALA A 709 -4.75 -5.71 32.05
N GLY A 710 -3.76 -5.15 32.74
CA GLY A 710 -3.71 -3.73 33.11
C GLY A 710 -3.26 -2.78 31.99
N LEU A 711 -2.71 -3.32 30.89
CA LEU A 711 -2.02 -2.54 29.87
C LEU A 711 -2.95 -1.58 29.13
N GLU A 712 -4.19 -1.98 28.87
CA GLU A 712 -5.20 -1.15 28.20
C GLU A 712 -5.50 0.14 28.99
N THR A 713 -5.60 0.03 30.31
CA THR A 713 -5.84 1.18 31.18
C THR A 713 -4.62 2.10 31.20
N ASP A 714 -3.41 1.54 31.29
CA ASP A 714 -2.17 2.31 31.34
C ASP A 714 -1.95 3.11 30.05
N ILE A 715 -2.11 2.49 28.87
CA ILE A 715 -1.88 3.19 27.59
C ILE A 715 -2.91 4.30 27.33
N ARG A 716 -4.18 4.11 27.71
CA ARG A 716 -5.22 5.15 27.61
C ARG A 716 -4.93 6.33 28.54
N ARG A 717 -4.50 6.04 29.77
CA ARG A 717 -4.04 7.07 30.72
C ARG A 717 -2.87 7.87 30.16
N PHE A 718 -1.84 7.19 29.65
CA PHE A 718 -0.65 7.85 29.12
C PHE A 718 -0.95 8.66 27.85
N ALA A 719 -1.85 8.20 26.99
CA ALA A 719 -2.28 8.97 25.82
C ALA A 719 -2.99 10.27 26.24
N ALA A 720 -3.85 10.22 27.26
CA ALA A 720 -4.47 11.41 27.84
C ALA A 720 -3.43 12.39 28.43
N GLU A 721 -2.44 11.87 29.18
CA GLU A 721 -1.32 12.67 29.71
C GLU A 721 -0.54 13.40 28.60
N ALA A 722 -0.30 12.73 27.47
CA ALA A 722 0.37 13.35 26.32
C ALA A 722 -0.40 14.58 25.81
N MET A 723 -1.72 14.52 25.78
CA MET A 723 -2.56 15.63 25.32
C MET A 723 -2.60 16.78 26.33
N GLU A 724 -2.54 16.50 27.63
CA GLU A 724 -2.39 17.53 28.65
C GLU A 724 -1.04 18.26 28.53
N ILE A 725 0.06 17.54 28.32
CA ILE A 725 1.40 18.14 28.10
C ILE A 725 1.43 18.98 26.81
N LYS A 726 0.75 18.53 25.75
CA LYS A 726 0.66 19.27 24.50
C LYS A 726 -0.08 20.59 24.64
N LYS A 727 -1.11 20.64 25.52
CA LYS A 727 -1.95 21.81 25.78
C LYS A 727 -1.30 22.81 26.74
N ALA A 728 -0.48 22.33 27.68
CA ALA A 728 0.37 23.15 28.55
C ALA A 728 1.43 23.92 27.75
#